data_AF-A0A958IP63-F1
#
_entry.id   AF-A0A958IP63-F1
#
_cell.length_a   1.000
_cell.length_b   1.000
_cell.length_c   1.000
_cell.angle_alpha   90.00
_cell.angle_beta   90.00
_cell.angle_gamma   90.00
#
_symmetry.space_group_name_H-M   'P 1'
#
loop_
_entity.id
_entity.type
_entity.pdbx_description
1 polymer ?
#
loop_
_entity_poly.entity_id
_entity_poly.type
_entity_poly.pdbx_seq_one_letter_code
_entity_poly.pdbx_strand_id
1 'polypeptide(L)'
;MLFRKSKKSADHAFPGTAALDSGYNAITRTAALGGATWIDSGVPEACGLALSGRRALALAGAHAVSETERLAPHRLLPLVVHLPCNEAADAAIDVSGHEAYYRQSDKGYFQFFARDVQEVQDLTLIAQRIAETALRPGIVGLDGPFTARAFQSFQQVEPELVTKYLGTPEDEIDAPTPAQEMLFGAQRRRIPCLLDPDRPAGSGARFGPERQQTYAGQALYFDDHLVMLIEQALQAFGELTGRVYDRVGAYRVDDAAYLVVAQGAIVPRLEALADYLRREKRIKLGVLNIRLLRPFPGGLISKLLKGFKGVTVLEQARPALEQELPIAAELRLCLDKALENSLSTAGALPYPNHAVYDKVKDRPALYAGIYGLDGSMPGDAELLAAVENMLPEGTGQRRYYLGVQFPQTPTRYPKLDLARQTLYQAYPDLHRHALAVTRELGAEKADIHHIRMIVSDKYDPEALGETLARALHGQGYRQVYFAPEMQDGGKGQPRVLGMMFSRKATGWLYGPHLLDGQVASNSAYLHDLSLVKKNGFLLINSPLAPQPFWESLPEGVRVQIRERQLRLFVVDPVKVARKTAPMAGYRDQFTRIAFIGAFLRVAQNAAIEAADAVRDDFQQQILANLEMHSLVAEGSKAAFEAGAAAVETVTWDTLPAFVGLAPLEGDAPWTVQEVTKPESTVFDLPRLWDTVGLHYENNESDLLLTDPYLASGLLPARSSAFKDKAPIRSDMPRLIPERCSGCALCWTHCPDTALPASIQDFPGLIETGLALCKQDGNDPLQLSRISGHLGKQAYQIFSKDDLRQYRYLGDLLAEAFRQLLEKMNPKEDQAKALTEEFALLQEKVQDLPIVRTAVFFDNAHRQEKGSGKVLAIAVNPTACSGCATCVNICPEAA
;
A
#
# COMPACT_ATOMS: atom_id res chain seq x y z
N MET A 1 -27.55 39.29 -22.62
CA MET A 1 -28.68 39.60 -21.72
C MET A 1 -29.20 38.27 -21.19
N LEU A 2 -29.13 37.88 -19.92
CA LEU A 2 -29.25 38.59 -18.66
C LEU A 2 -28.32 37.94 -17.62
N PHE A 3 -27.47 38.74 -16.99
CA PHE A 3 -26.78 38.40 -15.74
C PHE A 3 -27.80 38.44 -14.59
N ARG A 4 -27.94 37.35 -13.83
CA ARG A 4 -28.52 37.39 -12.48
C ARG A 4 -27.40 37.15 -11.46
N LYS A 5 -27.03 38.24 -10.79
CA LYS A 5 -26.09 38.29 -9.67
C LYS A 5 -26.58 37.39 -8.52
N SER A 6 -25.84 36.32 -8.22
CA SER A 6 -25.83 35.69 -6.91
C SER A 6 -24.57 36.18 -6.18
N LYS A 7 -24.71 37.27 -5.41
CA LYS A 7 -23.74 37.67 -4.38
C LYS A 7 -24.17 36.93 -3.11
N LYS A 8 -23.56 35.77 -2.81
CA LYS A 8 -23.47 35.12 -1.48
C LYS A 8 -22.84 33.72 -1.62
N SER A 9 -21.53 33.64 -1.79
CA SER A 9 -20.74 32.43 -1.51
C SER A 9 -19.22 32.67 -1.45
N ALA A 10 -18.79 33.89 -1.13
CA ALA A 10 -17.37 34.24 -0.99
C ALA A 10 -17.15 34.78 0.42
N ASP A 11 -17.21 33.91 1.44
CA ASP A 11 -16.84 34.22 2.83
C ASP A 11 -16.56 32.96 3.67
N HIS A 12 -16.03 31.90 3.04
CA HIS A 12 -15.38 30.78 3.75
C HIS A 12 -13.96 30.62 3.20
N ALA A 13 -13.17 31.68 3.33
CA ALA A 13 -11.72 31.56 3.31
C ALA A 13 -11.28 30.92 4.62
N PHE A 14 -10.51 29.83 4.54
CA PHE A 14 -9.76 29.31 5.67
C PHE A 14 -8.95 30.45 6.31
N PRO A 15 -9.00 30.66 7.64
CA PRO A 15 -8.20 31.68 8.30
C PRO A 15 -6.73 31.25 8.24
N GLY A 16 -5.98 31.84 7.32
CA GLY A 16 -4.54 31.56 7.11
C GLY A 16 -3.96 32.08 5.80
N THR A 17 -4.77 32.54 4.85
CA THR A 17 -4.29 32.93 3.50
C THR A 17 -3.86 34.40 3.35
N ALA A 18 -3.84 35.19 4.42
CA ALA A 18 -3.58 36.64 4.34
C ALA A 18 -2.12 37.07 4.60
N ALA A 19 -1.17 36.14 4.73
CA ALA A 19 0.24 36.46 4.95
C ALA A 19 1.19 35.51 4.19
N LEU A 20 1.05 35.42 2.86
CA LEU A 20 1.93 34.59 2.01
C LEU A 20 2.23 35.29 0.67
N ASP A 21 2.59 36.57 0.70
CA ASP A 21 2.98 37.37 -0.48
C ASP A 21 4.51 37.43 -0.65
N SER A 22 5.20 36.34 -0.32
CA SER A 22 6.66 36.22 -0.40
C SER A 22 7.04 35.02 -1.26
N GLY A 23 7.58 35.23 -2.47
CA GLY A 23 8.43 34.34 -3.30
C GLY A 23 7.96 32.92 -3.66
N TYR A 24 7.36 32.18 -2.72
CA TYR A 24 6.84 30.82 -2.84
C TYR A 24 5.59 30.69 -3.71
N ASN A 25 4.86 31.79 -3.97
CA ASN A 25 3.64 31.80 -4.82
C ASN A 25 3.93 31.95 -6.33
N ALA A 26 5.14 31.63 -6.80
CA ALA A 26 5.48 31.71 -8.21
C ALA A 26 4.94 30.52 -9.06
N ILE A 27 4.38 29.48 -8.43
CA ILE A 27 3.80 28.29 -9.10
C ILE A 27 2.32 28.18 -8.73
N THR A 28 1.41 28.41 -9.68
CA THR A 28 -0.01 28.11 -9.44
C THR A 28 -0.20 26.60 -9.52
N ARG A 29 -0.52 25.96 -8.39
CA ARG A 29 -0.80 24.51 -8.31
C ARG A 29 -2.28 24.27 -8.56
N THR A 30 -2.61 23.36 -9.47
CA THR A 30 -3.97 22.86 -9.66
C THR A 30 -4.04 21.40 -9.22
N ALA A 31 -4.92 21.11 -8.27
CA ALA A 31 -5.23 19.76 -7.83
C ALA A 31 -6.75 19.58 -7.89
N ALA A 32 -7.21 18.55 -8.59
CA ALA A 32 -8.59 18.10 -8.47
C ALA A 32 -8.69 17.27 -7.18
N LEU A 33 -9.55 17.69 -6.24
CA LEU A 33 -9.90 16.87 -5.08
C LEU A 33 -10.91 15.82 -5.53
N GLY A 34 -10.59 14.56 -5.20
CA GLY A 34 -11.25 13.35 -5.66
C GLY A 34 -12.77 13.37 -5.56
N GLY A 35 -13.40 13.02 -6.68
CA GLY A 35 -14.83 12.83 -6.78
C GLY A 35 -15.17 12.02 -8.02
N ALA A 36 -14.86 10.72 -8.01
CA ALA A 36 -15.44 9.63 -8.82
C ALA A 36 -15.95 9.97 -10.24
N THR A 37 -15.23 10.83 -10.97
CA THR A 37 -15.55 11.23 -12.33
C THR A 37 -14.25 11.23 -13.13
N TRP A 38 -14.34 10.71 -14.35
CA TRP A 38 -13.28 10.23 -15.25
C TRP A 38 -12.25 11.27 -15.74
N ILE A 39 -11.93 12.28 -14.93
CA ILE A 39 -10.94 13.33 -15.20
C ILE A 39 -10.03 13.45 -13.96
N ASP A 40 -9.15 12.46 -13.77
CA ASP A 40 -8.14 12.43 -12.68
C ASP A 40 -6.81 13.12 -13.08
N SER A 41 -6.88 14.30 -13.68
CA SER A 41 -5.68 15.10 -13.92
C SER A 41 -5.96 16.59 -13.79
N GLY A 42 -5.12 17.32 -13.04
CA GLY A 42 -5.13 18.79 -12.98
C GLY A 42 -4.50 19.44 -14.22
N VAL A 43 -4.26 18.66 -15.28
CA VAL A 43 -3.55 19.05 -16.51
C VAL A 43 -4.39 20.00 -17.38
N PRO A 44 -5.72 19.82 -17.55
CA PRO A 44 -6.55 20.78 -18.26
C PRO A 44 -6.51 22.19 -17.65
N GLU A 45 -6.60 22.31 -16.32
CA GLU A 45 -6.50 23.59 -15.62
C GLU A 45 -5.11 24.19 -15.76
N ALA A 46 -4.05 23.37 -15.68
CA ALA A 46 -2.69 23.82 -15.92
C ALA A 46 -2.49 24.33 -17.35
N CYS A 47 -3.10 23.69 -18.35
CA CYS A 47 -3.09 24.17 -19.73
C CYS A 47 -3.77 25.55 -19.84
N GLY A 48 -4.91 25.75 -19.16
CA GLY A 48 -5.62 27.04 -19.12
C GLY A 48 -4.79 28.15 -18.47
N LEU A 49 -4.10 27.85 -17.37
CA LEU A 49 -3.19 28.78 -16.70
C LEU A 49 -2.01 29.15 -17.60
N ALA A 50 -1.36 28.16 -18.20
CA ALA A 50 -0.23 28.38 -19.12
C ALA A 50 -0.63 29.24 -20.32
N LEU A 51 -1.82 29.03 -20.89
CA LEU A 51 -2.37 29.86 -21.97
C LEU A 51 -2.50 31.35 -21.57
N SER A 52 -2.84 31.62 -20.31
CA SER A 52 -2.99 32.98 -19.77
C SER A 52 -1.66 33.64 -19.35
N GLY A 53 -0.51 33.03 -19.69
CA GLY A 53 0.81 33.57 -19.32
C GLY A 53 1.21 33.29 -17.88
N ARG A 54 0.62 32.28 -17.21
CA ARG A 54 0.93 31.90 -15.83
C ARG A 54 1.74 30.61 -15.75
N ARG A 55 2.65 30.54 -14.78
CA ARG A 55 3.40 29.31 -14.48
C ARG A 55 2.47 28.26 -13.88
N ALA A 56 2.44 27.08 -14.51
CA ALA A 56 1.50 26.03 -14.16
C ALA A 56 2.23 24.72 -13.82
N LEU A 57 1.76 24.06 -12.76
CA LEU A 57 2.16 22.72 -12.38
C LEU A 57 0.90 21.91 -12.07
N ALA A 58 0.80 20.73 -12.68
CA ALA A 58 -0.30 19.79 -12.44
C ALA A 58 0.19 18.58 -11.65
N LEU A 59 -0.65 18.09 -10.74
CA LEU A 59 -0.55 16.74 -10.18
C LEU A 59 -1.52 15.85 -10.95
N ALA A 60 -1.10 14.63 -11.32
CA ALA A 60 -1.92 13.75 -12.14
C ALA A 60 -1.75 12.27 -11.76
N GLY A 61 -2.81 11.47 -11.93
CA GLY A 61 -2.80 10.03 -11.68
C GLY A 61 -2.36 9.21 -12.91
N ALA A 62 -2.67 7.91 -12.92
CA ALA A 62 -2.20 6.96 -13.93
C ALA A 62 -2.61 7.31 -15.39
N HIS A 63 -3.66 8.11 -15.56
CA HIS A 63 -4.15 8.62 -16.84
C HIS A 63 -3.77 10.09 -17.09
N ALA A 64 -2.55 10.46 -16.71
CA ALA A 64 -2.14 11.86 -16.53
C ALA A 64 -2.39 12.79 -17.71
N VAL A 65 -2.06 12.36 -18.93
CA VAL A 65 -2.23 13.17 -20.16
C VAL A 65 -3.25 12.48 -21.06
N SER A 66 -4.45 13.04 -21.13
CA SER A 66 -5.49 12.60 -22.04
C SER A 66 -5.14 12.89 -23.50
N GLU A 67 -5.87 12.29 -24.43
CA GLU A 67 -5.73 12.59 -25.86
C GLU A 67 -5.98 14.08 -26.18
N THR A 68 -6.76 14.79 -25.37
CA THR A 68 -6.98 16.23 -25.57
C THR A 68 -5.78 17.07 -25.09
N GLU A 69 -5.11 16.63 -24.02
CA GLU A 69 -3.93 17.30 -23.46
C GLU A 69 -2.65 17.02 -24.24
N ARG A 70 -2.64 16.00 -25.12
CA ARG A 70 -1.60 15.77 -26.14
C ARG A 70 -1.40 16.98 -27.06
N LEU A 71 -2.35 17.92 -27.12
CA LEU A 71 -2.22 19.15 -27.91
C LEU A 71 -1.41 20.25 -27.21
N ALA A 72 -0.99 20.09 -25.95
CA ALA A 72 -0.22 21.10 -25.23
C ALA A 72 1.11 21.48 -25.92
N PRO A 73 1.92 20.54 -26.47
CA PRO A 73 3.12 20.89 -27.25
C PRO A 73 2.78 21.74 -28.48
N HIS A 74 1.71 21.38 -29.20
CA HIS A 74 1.24 22.14 -30.37
C HIS A 74 0.76 23.55 -30.04
N ARG A 75 0.31 23.77 -28.80
CA ARG A 75 -0.11 25.07 -28.28
C ARG A 75 1.01 25.84 -27.59
N LEU A 76 2.25 25.32 -27.62
CA LEU A 76 3.43 25.94 -27.03
C LEU A 76 3.27 26.21 -25.52
N LEU A 77 2.64 25.27 -24.79
CA LEU A 77 2.31 25.47 -23.37
C LEU A 77 3.47 25.03 -22.45
N PRO A 78 4.10 25.95 -21.70
CA PRO A 78 5.13 25.63 -20.73
C PRO A 78 4.50 25.22 -19.39
N LEU A 79 4.25 23.93 -19.22
CA LEU A 79 3.73 23.36 -17.97
C LEU A 79 4.50 22.11 -17.56
N VAL A 80 4.48 21.79 -16.27
CA VAL A 80 5.08 20.57 -15.73
C VAL A 80 4.02 19.72 -15.04
N VAL A 81 4.03 18.42 -15.32
CA VAL A 81 3.16 17.43 -14.69
C VAL A 81 3.99 16.58 -13.73
N HIS A 82 3.59 16.49 -12.47
CA HIS A 82 4.09 15.48 -11.55
C HIS A 82 3.23 14.22 -11.67
N LEU A 83 3.88 13.10 -11.98
CA LEU A 83 3.23 11.81 -12.19
C LEU A 83 3.75 10.79 -11.17
N PRO A 84 3.13 10.68 -9.99
CA PRO A 84 3.38 9.59 -9.07
C PRO A 84 2.84 8.27 -9.65
N CYS A 85 3.71 7.27 -9.75
CA CYS A 85 3.36 5.93 -10.21
C CYS A 85 2.72 5.12 -9.06
N ASN A 86 1.54 5.57 -8.60
CA ASN A 86 0.82 5.05 -7.43
C ASN A 86 -0.25 3.99 -7.74
N GLU A 87 -0.79 3.98 -8.96
CA GLU A 87 -1.97 3.20 -9.35
C GLU A 87 -1.77 2.71 -10.79
N ALA A 88 -2.20 1.49 -11.11
CA ALA A 88 -2.24 1.06 -12.50
C ALA A 88 -3.23 1.91 -13.30
N ALA A 89 -2.88 2.21 -14.56
CA ALA A 89 -3.84 2.74 -15.52
C ALA A 89 -4.82 1.66 -16.06
N ASP A 90 -4.84 0.46 -15.48
CA ASP A 90 -5.77 -0.63 -15.83
C ASP A 90 -6.64 -0.97 -14.61
N ALA A 91 -7.90 -0.54 -14.62
CA ALA A 91 -8.85 -0.59 -13.50
C ALA A 91 -9.19 -2.00 -12.93
N ALA A 92 -8.61 -3.07 -13.45
CA ALA A 92 -8.86 -4.45 -13.04
C ALA A 92 -7.70 -5.07 -12.24
N ILE A 93 -6.48 -4.54 -12.35
CA ILE A 93 -5.28 -5.06 -11.66
C ILE A 93 -4.48 -3.85 -11.19
N ASP A 94 -4.39 -3.67 -9.87
CA ASP A 94 -3.59 -2.60 -9.24
C ASP A 94 -2.09 -2.93 -9.37
N VAL A 95 -1.54 -2.72 -10.57
CA VAL A 95 -0.11 -2.82 -10.88
C VAL A 95 0.54 -1.45 -10.66
N SER A 96 1.24 -1.26 -9.55
CA SER A 96 1.93 0.01 -9.25
C SER A 96 3.36 0.04 -9.80
N GLY A 97 3.48 0.03 -11.13
CA GLY A 97 4.75 0.18 -11.83
C GLY A 97 4.86 1.48 -12.64
N HIS A 98 5.94 1.59 -13.41
CA HIS A 98 6.27 2.75 -14.24
C HIS A 98 5.45 2.80 -15.55
N GLU A 99 4.50 1.89 -15.77
CA GLU A 99 3.71 1.81 -17.00
C GLU A 99 2.94 3.11 -17.28
N ALA A 100 2.36 3.73 -16.24
CA ALA A 100 1.66 5.00 -16.37
C ALA A 100 2.57 6.10 -16.93
N TYR A 101 3.84 6.13 -16.51
CA TYR A 101 4.86 7.03 -17.01
C TYR A 101 5.28 6.69 -18.44
N TYR A 102 5.57 5.42 -18.73
CA TYR A 102 5.96 4.98 -20.08
C TYR A 102 4.87 5.24 -21.12
N ARG A 103 3.59 5.11 -20.77
CA ARG A 103 2.44 5.41 -21.65
C ARG A 103 2.35 6.87 -22.09
N GLN A 104 3.05 7.79 -21.44
CA GLN A 104 3.09 9.19 -21.85
C GLN A 104 4.15 9.48 -22.92
N SER A 105 4.99 8.49 -23.27
CA SER A 105 6.18 8.67 -24.12
C SER A 105 5.88 9.15 -25.55
N ASP A 106 4.66 8.95 -26.05
CA ASP A 106 4.24 9.35 -27.40
C ASP A 106 3.50 10.71 -27.44
N LYS A 107 3.34 11.36 -26.28
CA LYS A 107 2.52 12.58 -26.14
C LYS A 107 3.25 13.88 -26.45
N GLY A 108 4.57 13.83 -26.70
CA GLY A 108 5.39 15.01 -27.01
C GLY A 108 5.81 15.82 -25.79
N TYR A 109 5.75 15.23 -24.59
CA TYR A 109 6.28 15.82 -23.36
C TYR A 109 7.71 15.33 -23.16
N PHE A 110 8.60 16.20 -22.68
CA PHE A 110 9.88 15.71 -22.15
C PHE A 110 9.65 15.04 -20.79
N GLN A 111 10.45 14.04 -20.46
CA GLN A 111 10.15 13.15 -19.34
C GLN A 111 11.40 12.90 -18.50
N PHE A 112 11.36 13.41 -17.28
CA PHE A 112 12.29 13.08 -16.22
C PHE A 112 11.69 12.06 -15.26
N PHE A 113 12.54 11.29 -14.60
CA PHE A 113 12.16 10.43 -13.48
C PHE A 113 13.11 10.66 -12.31
N ALA A 114 12.56 11.04 -11.17
CA ALA A 114 13.33 11.33 -9.96
C ALA A 114 13.69 10.04 -9.21
N ARG A 115 14.93 9.91 -8.72
CA ARG A 115 15.35 8.73 -7.94
C ARG A 115 15.12 8.86 -6.43
N ASP A 116 14.90 10.07 -5.92
CA ASP A 116 14.73 10.36 -4.50
C ASP A 116 13.98 11.69 -4.29
N VAL A 117 13.64 12.03 -3.05
CA VAL A 117 12.85 13.23 -2.72
C VAL A 117 13.61 14.52 -3.02
N GLN A 118 14.95 14.52 -2.93
CA GLN A 118 15.79 15.65 -3.30
C GLN A 118 15.64 15.96 -4.81
N GLU A 119 15.73 14.92 -5.64
CA GLU A 119 15.58 15.04 -7.08
C GLU A 119 14.19 15.44 -7.51
N VAL A 120 13.14 15.06 -6.79
CA VAL A 120 11.79 15.57 -7.07
C VAL A 120 11.82 17.09 -7.03
N GLN A 121 12.27 17.69 -5.93
CA GLN A 121 12.32 19.15 -5.79
C GLN A 121 13.18 19.81 -6.88
N ASP A 122 14.38 19.29 -7.09
CA ASP A 122 15.34 19.91 -8.00
C ASP A 122 14.91 19.75 -9.46
N LEU A 123 14.43 18.58 -9.87
CA LEU A 123 13.91 18.32 -11.21
C LEU A 123 12.61 19.07 -11.49
N THR A 124 11.77 19.38 -10.49
CA THR A 124 10.63 20.29 -10.69
C THR A 124 11.08 21.66 -11.19
N LEU A 125 12.11 22.24 -10.56
CA LEU A 125 12.62 23.56 -10.96
C LEU A 125 13.30 23.48 -12.33
N ILE A 126 14.14 22.46 -12.54
CA ILE A 126 14.82 22.24 -13.83
C ILE A 126 13.79 22.06 -14.95
N ALA A 127 12.77 21.22 -14.74
CA ALA A 127 11.70 21.00 -15.69
C ALA A 127 10.91 22.28 -15.98
N GLN A 128 10.60 23.11 -14.97
CA GLN A 128 9.92 24.38 -15.20
C GLN A 128 10.76 25.31 -16.08
N ARG A 129 12.05 25.45 -15.79
CA ARG A 129 12.94 26.26 -16.62
C ARG A 129 12.99 25.77 -18.06
N ILE A 130 13.11 24.45 -18.26
CA ILE A 130 13.10 23.83 -19.60
C ILE A 130 11.77 24.09 -20.29
N ALA A 131 10.65 23.92 -19.60
CA ALA A 131 9.33 24.11 -20.19
C ALA A 131 9.15 25.53 -20.71
N GLU A 132 9.55 26.52 -19.92
CA GLU A 132 9.47 27.95 -20.26
C GLU A 132 10.41 28.36 -21.39
N THR A 133 11.64 27.84 -21.42
CA THR A 133 12.62 28.20 -22.47
C THR A 133 12.34 27.47 -23.77
N ALA A 134 11.92 26.20 -23.71
CA ALA A 134 11.63 25.38 -24.89
C ALA A 134 10.20 25.57 -25.43
N LEU A 135 9.28 26.12 -24.64
CA LEU A 135 7.83 26.12 -24.92
C LEU A 135 7.31 24.70 -25.18
N ARG A 136 7.73 23.79 -24.30
CA ARG A 136 7.39 22.37 -24.30
C ARG A 136 6.93 21.93 -22.93
N PRO A 137 5.88 21.13 -22.83
CA PRO A 137 5.47 20.63 -21.53
C PRO A 137 6.37 19.47 -21.08
N GLY A 138 6.51 19.32 -19.77
CA GLY A 138 7.36 18.32 -19.14
C GLY A 138 6.61 17.41 -18.17
N ILE A 139 7.15 16.22 -17.94
CA ILE A 139 6.70 15.28 -16.90
C ILE A 139 7.87 15.00 -15.97
N VAL A 140 7.61 15.04 -14.66
CA VAL A 140 8.48 14.51 -13.62
C VAL A 140 7.79 13.30 -13.01
N GLY A 141 8.29 12.11 -13.34
CA GLY A 141 7.84 10.84 -12.78
C GLY A 141 8.42 10.60 -11.38
N LEU A 142 7.63 9.96 -10.53
CA LEU A 142 8.00 9.60 -9.16
C LEU A 142 7.58 8.15 -8.88
N ASP A 143 8.41 7.40 -8.15
CA ASP A 143 7.96 6.16 -7.54
C ASP A 143 6.93 6.45 -6.46
N GLY A 144 5.84 5.68 -6.48
CA GLY A 144 4.71 5.99 -5.64
C GLY A 144 4.99 5.86 -4.14
N PRO A 145 5.22 4.65 -3.62
CA PRO A 145 5.58 4.44 -2.23
C PRO A 145 6.90 5.12 -1.83
N PHE A 146 7.92 4.97 -2.68
CA PHE A 146 9.32 5.26 -2.31
C PHE A 146 9.78 6.69 -2.55
N THR A 147 8.98 7.51 -3.25
CA THR A 147 9.35 8.91 -3.48
C THR A 147 8.18 9.85 -3.27
N ALA A 148 7.00 9.55 -3.81
CA ALA A 148 5.83 10.42 -3.67
C ALA A 148 5.24 10.41 -2.24
N ARG A 149 5.41 9.32 -1.49
CA ARG A 149 4.93 9.15 -0.10
C ARG A 149 6.05 9.01 0.94
N ALA A 150 7.30 9.23 0.53
CA ALA A 150 8.45 9.11 1.42
C ALA A 150 8.73 10.42 2.17
N PHE A 151 9.01 10.33 3.47
CA PHE A 151 9.67 11.40 4.22
C PHE A 151 11.17 11.18 4.17
N GLN A 152 11.91 12.14 3.64
CA GLN A 152 13.37 12.07 3.54
C GLN A 152 13.98 13.38 4.05
N SER A 153 15.16 13.31 4.67
CA SER A 153 15.99 14.51 4.88
C SER A 153 16.58 14.94 3.54
N PHE A 154 16.31 16.19 3.13
CA PHE A 154 16.82 16.77 1.89
C PHE A 154 17.21 18.24 2.10
N GLN A 155 18.00 18.79 1.16
CA GLN A 155 18.34 20.20 1.08
C GLN A 155 17.20 20.96 0.41
N GLN A 156 16.40 21.65 1.22
CA GLN A 156 15.32 22.49 0.72
C GLN A 156 15.87 23.69 -0.08
N VAL A 157 15.19 24.03 -1.18
CA VAL A 157 15.48 25.25 -1.93
C VAL A 157 14.90 26.48 -1.24
N GLU A 158 15.72 27.51 -1.12
CA GLU A 158 15.33 28.82 -0.60
C GLU A 158 14.49 29.61 -1.63
N PRO A 159 13.52 30.44 -1.21
CA PRO A 159 12.73 31.29 -2.11
C PRO A 159 13.59 32.14 -3.06
N GLU A 160 14.72 32.65 -2.57
CA GLU A 160 15.66 33.48 -3.30
C GLU A 160 16.31 32.71 -4.45
N LEU A 161 16.65 31.44 -4.22
CA LEU A 161 17.17 30.54 -5.25
C LEU A 161 16.12 30.29 -6.33
N VAL A 162 14.87 30.05 -5.96
CA VAL A 162 13.77 29.85 -6.92
C VAL A 162 13.58 31.10 -7.79
N THR A 163 13.56 32.28 -7.15
CA THR A 163 13.42 33.56 -7.86
C THR A 163 14.60 33.80 -8.80
N LYS A 164 15.83 33.52 -8.35
CA LYS A 164 17.05 33.68 -9.17
C LYS A 164 17.11 32.69 -10.34
N TYR A 165 16.65 31.46 -10.14
CA TYR A 165 16.74 30.41 -11.15
C TYR A 165 15.59 30.45 -12.16
N LEU A 166 14.35 30.72 -11.73
CA LEU A 166 13.17 30.72 -12.60
C LEU A 166 12.70 32.12 -13.01
N GLY A 167 12.97 33.16 -12.22
CA GLY A 167 12.39 34.48 -12.45
C GLY A 167 10.85 34.53 -12.32
N THR A 168 10.27 35.66 -12.69
CA THR A 168 8.81 35.86 -12.74
C THR A 168 8.25 35.48 -14.13
N PRO A 169 6.99 35.00 -14.22
CA PRO A 169 6.35 34.71 -15.51
C PRO A 169 6.32 35.88 -16.51
N GLU A 170 6.31 37.10 -16.00
CA GLU A 170 6.28 38.35 -16.76
C GLU A 170 7.65 38.81 -17.25
N ASP A 171 8.76 38.26 -16.70
CA ASP A 171 10.11 38.66 -17.07
C ASP A 171 10.32 38.58 -18.60
N GLU A 172 10.97 39.60 -19.17
CA GLU A 172 11.45 39.54 -20.54
C GLU A 172 12.77 38.78 -20.60
N ILE A 173 12.85 37.82 -21.52
CA ILE A 173 14.02 37.02 -21.81
C ILE A 173 14.34 37.08 -23.29
N ASP A 174 15.62 36.90 -23.65
CA ASP A 174 16.01 36.66 -25.04
C ASP A 174 15.25 35.44 -25.59
N ALA A 175 14.81 35.53 -26.84
CA ALA A 175 14.22 34.40 -27.53
C ALA A 175 15.25 33.26 -27.64
N PRO A 176 15.03 32.09 -26.99
CA PRO A 176 16.04 31.04 -26.91
C PRO A 176 16.35 30.35 -28.24
N THR A 177 15.47 30.48 -29.24
CA THR A 177 15.65 29.87 -30.57
C THR A 177 15.21 30.83 -31.68
N PRO A 178 15.73 30.67 -32.92
CA PRO A 178 15.32 31.49 -34.05
C PRO A 178 13.81 31.42 -34.34
N ALA A 179 13.19 30.26 -34.13
CA ALA A 179 11.75 30.11 -34.31
C ALA A 179 10.96 30.94 -33.29
N GLN A 180 11.42 30.98 -32.03
CA GLN A 180 10.80 31.83 -31.02
C GLN A 180 11.02 33.31 -31.31
N GLU A 181 12.19 33.69 -31.83
CA GLU A 181 12.47 35.07 -32.26
C GLU A 181 11.53 35.51 -33.40
N MET A 182 11.27 34.63 -34.37
CA MET A 182 10.30 34.90 -35.45
C MET A 182 8.86 35.07 -34.92
N LEU A 183 8.48 34.35 -33.87
CA LEU A 183 7.13 34.38 -33.32
C LEU A 183 6.88 35.54 -32.36
N PHE A 184 7.89 35.92 -31.56
CA PHE A 184 7.72 36.85 -30.45
C PHE A 184 8.64 38.07 -30.50
N GLY A 185 9.62 38.10 -31.42
CA GLY A 185 10.69 39.11 -31.46
C GLY A 185 11.94 38.69 -30.68
N ALA A 186 12.99 39.53 -30.71
CA ALA A 186 14.27 39.25 -30.07
C ALA A 186 14.17 39.01 -28.54
N GLN A 187 13.18 39.63 -27.90
CA GLN A 187 12.87 39.49 -26.49
C GLN A 187 11.38 39.09 -26.36
N ARG A 188 11.08 38.20 -25.42
CA ARG A 188 9.71 37.76 -25.13
C ARG A 188 9.48 37.59 -23.64
N ARG A 189 8.21 37.63 -23.22
CA ARG A 189 7.83 37.12 -21.90
C ARG A 189 8.32 35.69 -21.73
N ARG A 190 8.84 35.39 -20.54
CA ARG A 190 9.24 34.05 -20.12
C ARG A 190 8.13 33.03 -20.31
N ILE A 191 6.90 33.40 -19.94
CA ILE A 191 5.70 32.64 -20.25
C ILE A 191 4.82 33.47 -21.19
N PRO A 192 4.69 33.06 -22.47
CA PRO A 192 3.84 33.77 -23.41
C PRO A 192 2.38 33.81 -22.94
N CYS A 193 1.75 35.00 -23.02
CA CYS A 193 0.32 35.15 -22.83
C CYS A 193 -0.38 34.95 -24.18
N LEU A 194 -0.81 33.71 -24.45
CA LEU A 194 -1.46 33.33 -25.72
C LEU A 194 -2.97 33.58 -25.70
N LEU A 195 -3.55 33.77 -24.50
CA LEU A 195 -4.93 34.16 -24.28
C LEU A 195 -4.98 35.56 -23.66
N ASP A 196 -5.01 36.57 -24.52
CA ASP A 196 -5.06 37.98 -24.13
C ASP A 196 -6.32 38.64 -24.74
N PRO A 197 -7.27 39.13 -23.92
CA PRO A 197 -8.45 39.84 -24.42
C PRO A 197 -8.12 41.12 -25.21
N ASP A 198 -6.99 41.77 -24.89
CA ASP A 198 -6.53 42.97 -25.58
C ASP A 198 -5.78 42.63 -26.88
N ARG A 199 -5.29 41.39 -27.00
CA ARG A 199 -4.63 40.83 -28.20
C ARG A 199 -5.21 39.45 -28.55
N PRO A 200 -6.47 39.39 -29.02
CA PRO A 200 -7.16 38.13 -29.19
C PRO A 200 -6.53 37.27 -30.31
N ALA A 201 -6.22 36.01 -29.98
CA ALA A 201 -5.76 35.00 -30.92
C ALA A 201 -6.49 33.68 -30.73
N GLY A 202 -6.65 32.91 -31.81
CA GLY A 202 -7.16 31.54 -31.75
C GLY A 202 -6.04 30.55 -31.44
N SER A 203 -6.16 29.76 -30.38
CA SER A 203 -5.21 28.68 -30.04
C SER A 203 -5.76 27.31 -30.43
N GLY A 204 -4.90 26.44 -31.00
CA GLY A 204 -5.28 25.08 -31.38
C GLY A 204 -6.14 24.98 -32.65
N ALA A 205 -5.87 25.82 -33.65
CA ALA A 205 -6.55 25.77 -34.94
C ALA A 205 -6.41 24.40 -35.63
N ARG A 206 -7.47 23.96 -36.32
CA ARG A 206 -7.45 22.74 -37.13
C ARG A 206 -7.06 23.09 -38.56
N PHE A 207 -5.95 22.54 -39.03
CA PHE A 207 -5.48 22.72 -40.40
C PHE A 207 -6.00 21.60 -41.33
N GLY A 208 -6.11 21.90 -42.62
CA GLY A 208 -6.50 20.95 -43.67
C GLY A 208 -5.36 19.99 -44.06
N PRO A 209 -5.10 19.76 -45.36
CA PRO A 209 -3.94 18.99 -45.83
C PRO A 209 -2.59 19.53 -45.34
N GLU A 210 -2.51 20.84 -45.05
CA GLU A 210 -1.33 21.53 -44.51
C GLU A 210 -0.87 21.04 -43.11
N ARG A 211 -1.62 20.11 -42.50
CA ARG A 211 -1.24 19.50 -41.21
C ARG A 211 0.12 18.82 -41.28
N GLN A 212 0.51 18.26 -42.42
CA GLN A 212 1.83 17.61 -42.55
C GLN A 212 2.98 18.58 -42.25
N GLN A 213 2.94 19.79 -42.82
CA GLN A 213 3.93 20.83 -42.58
C GLN A 213 3.88 21.32 -41.13
N THR A 214 2.69 21.41 -40.55
CA THR A 214 2.52 21.80 -39.14
C THR A 214 3.18 20.78 -38.20
N TYR A 215 2.95 19.48 -38.41
CA TYR A 215 3.57 18.42 -37.60
C TYR A 215 5.08 18.35 -37.80
N ALA A 216 5.58 18.43 -39.04
CA ALA A 216 7.02 18.45 -39.31
C ALA A 216 7.70 19.69 -38.69
N GLY A 217 7.04 20.85 -38.77
CA GLY A 217 7.54 22.10 -38.18
C GLY A 217 7.64 22.06 -36.66
N GLN A 218 6.78 21.30 -35.95
CA GLN A 218 6.91 21.13 -34.50
C GLN A 218 8.24 20.48 -34.13
N ALA A 219 8.62 19.42 -34.84
CA ALA A 219 9.89 18.74 -34.62
C ALA A 219 11.09 19.68 -34.91
N LEU A 220 11.11 20.27 -36.10
CA LEU A 220 12.24 21.08 -36.58
C LEU A 220 12.45 22.37 -35.78
N TYR A 221 11.39 23.06 -35.39
CA TYR A 221 11.49 24.42 -34.86
C TYR A 221 11.50 24.48 -33.33
N PHE A 222 11.07 23.42 -32.66
CA PHE A 222 10.93 23.41 -31.21
C PHE A 222 11.52 22.17 -30.54
N ASP A 223 11.43 20.98 -31.15
CA ASP A 223 11.94 19.75 -30.54
C ASP A 223 13.47 19.60 -30.74
N ASP A 224 14.01 20.00 -31.89
CA ASP A 224 15.44 19.85 -32.23
C ASP A 224 16.37 20.61 -31.25
N HIS A 225 15.91 21.71 -30.67
CA HIS A 225 16.68 22.51 -29.71
C HIS A 225 16.54 22.04 -28.26
N LEU A 226 15.62 21.11 -27.98
CA LEU A 226 15.23 20.73 -26.63
C LEU A 226 16.41 20.15 -25.82
N VAL A 227 17.25 19.32 -26.43
CA VAL A 227 18.42 18.73 -25.74
C VAL A 227 19.39 19.81 -25.26
N MET A 228 19.67 20.81 -26.11
CA MET A 228 20.56 21.92 -25.76
C MET A 228 19.98 22.75 -24.61
N LEU A 229 18.67 23.05 -24.64
CA LEU A 229 17.99 23.78 -23.56
C LEU A 229 17.94 22.98 -22.24
N ILE A 230 17.80 21.65 -22.32
CA ILE A 230 17.90 20.75 -21.17
C ILE A 230 19.29 20.86 -20.53
N GLU A 231 20.36 20.72 -21.32
CA GLU A 231 21.74 20.79 -20.83
C GLU A 231 22.05 22.14 -20.18
N GLN A 232 21.60 23.24 -20.79
CA GLN A 232 21.74 24.58 -20.21
C GLN A 232 21.00 24.73 -18.87
N ALA A 233 19.78 24.18 -18.75
CA ALA A 233 19.01 24.25 -17.52
C ALA A 233 19.67 23.44 -16.39
N LEU A 234 20.17 22.24 -16.70
CA LEU A 234 20.90 21.38 -15.78
C LEU A 234 22.19 22.06 -15.30
N GLN A 235 22.98 22.61 -16.23
CA GLN A 235 24.22 23.32 -15.92
C GLN A 235 23.96 24.55 -15.03
N ALA A 236 22.99 25.40 -15.40
CA ALA A 236 22.65 26.59 -14.63
C ALA A 236 22.19 26.24 -13.20
N PHE A 237 21.51 25.11 -13.02
CA PHE A 237 21.14 24.64 -11.69
C PHE A 237 22.37 24.23 -10.87
N GLY A 238 23.28 23.48 -11.48
CA GLY A 238 24.54 23.06 -10.86
C GLY A 238 25.46 24.23 -10.48
N GLU A 239 25.54 25.26 -11.32
CA GLU A 239 26.32 26.48 -11.04
C GLU A 239 25.80 27.25 -9.82
N LEU A 240 24.47 27.26 -9.61
CA LEU A 240 23.86 27.96 -8.47
C LEU A 240 23.86 27.16 -7.17
N THR A 241 23.74 25.83 -7.26
CA THR A 241 23.47 24.97 -6.10
C THR A 241 24.62 24.04 -5.73
N GLY A 242 25.58 23.83 -6.63
CA GLY A 242 26.59 22.78 -6.53
C GLY A 242 26.04 21.36 -6.80
N ARG A 243 24.73 21.19 -7.01
CA ARG A 243 24.10 19.91 -7.33
C ARG A 243 24.05 19.71 -8.83
N VAL A 244 24.95 18.88 -9.34
CA VAL A 244 25.11 18.63 -10.78
C VAL A 244 24.22 17.47 -11.19
N TYR A 245 23.43 17.71 -12.25
CA TYR A 245 22.55 16.73 -12.86
C TYR A 245 22.92 16.52 -14.32
N ASP A 246 22.68 15.32 -14.82
CA ASP A 246 22.81 14.96 -16.23
C ASP A 246 21.58 14.14 -16.65
N ARG A 247 21.38 13.98 -17.95
CA ARG A 247 20.32 13.17 -18.56
C ARG A 247 20.42 11.70 -18.16
N VAL A 248 21.63 11.25 -17.84
CA VAL A 248 21.92 9.89 -17.36
C VAL A 248 22.89 9.99 -16.17
N GLY A 249 22.56 9.36 -15.05
CA GLY A 249 23.44 9.30 -13.89
C GLY A 249 24.38 8.10 -13.97
N ALA A 250 25.69 8.32 -14.04
CA ALA A 250 26.69 7.26 -14.04
C ALA A 250 27.37 7.12 -12.67
N TYR A 251 27.25 5.94 -12.05
CA TYR A 251 27.89 5.64 -10.77
C TYR A 251 28.88 4.48 -10.93
N ARG A 252 30.16 4.75 -10.67
CA ARG A 252 31.28 3.79 -10.80
C ARG A 252 31.31 3.06 -12.15
N VAL A 253 31.08 3.78 -13.25
CA VAL A 253 30.99 3.21 -14.61
C VAL A 253 32.37 3.11 -15.27
N ASP A 254 33.30 4.04 -15.01
CA ASP A 254 34.55 4.19 -15.77
C ASP A 254 35.45 2.95 -15.81
N ASP A 255 35.52 2.18 -14.71
CA ASP A 255 36.33 0.97 -14.61
C ASP A 255 35.48 -0.32 -14.50
N ALA A 256 34.17 -0.20 -14.64
CA ALA A 256 33.24 -1.32 -14.46
C ALA A 256 33.35 -2.33 -15.60
N ALA A 257 33.21 -3.61 -15.25
CA ALA A 257 33.12 -4.70 -16.21
C ALA A 257 31.66 -5.09 -16.50
N TYR A 258 30.76 -4.82 -15.55
CA TYR A 258 29.34 -5.12 -15.59
C TYR A 258 28.54 -3.88 -15.20
N LEU A 259 27.33 -3.76 -15.74
CA LEU A 259 26.48 -2.59 -15.52
C LEU A 259 25.06 -3.01 -15.12
N VAL A 260 24.47 -2.30 -14.16
CA VAL A 260 23.02 -2.29 -13.97
C VAL A 260 22.46 -0.97 -14.47
N VAL A 261 21.41 -1.03 -15.29
CA VAL A 261 20.67 0.12 -15.80
C VAL A 261 19.30 0.09 -15.12
N ALA A 262 18.91 1.19 -14.50
CA ALA A 262 17.63 1.30 -13.80
C ALA A 262 17.14 2.74 -13.80
N GLN A 263 15.95 2.95 -13.26
CA GLN A 263 15.30 4.25 -13.13
C GLN A 263 14.56 4.30 -11.78
N GLY A 264 14.52 5.48 -11.14
CA GLY A 264 13.78 5.68 -9.90
C GLY A 264 14.48 5.23 -8.61
N ALA A 265 13.71 5.01 -7.56
CA ALA A 265 14.07 4.78 -6.16
C ALA A 265 14.88 3.51 -5.92
N ILE A 266 14.95 2.60 -6.90
CA ILE A 266 15.87 1.45 -6.85
C ILE A 266 17.34 1.86 -7.02
N VAL A 267 17.60 3.01 -7.67
CA VAL A 267 18.97 3.43 -8.04
C VAL A 267 19.87 3.60 -6.81
N PRO A 268 19.48 4.35 -5.74
CA PRO A 268 20.31 4.45 -4.54
C PRO A 268 20.66 3.10 -3.90
N ARG A 269 19.75 2.13 -3.96
CA ARG A 269 19.98 0.75 -3.46
C ARG A 269 21.00 0.01 -4.31
N LEU A 270 20.89 0.11 -5.63
CA LEU A 270 21.84 -0.49 -6.57
C LEU A 270 23.24 0.11 -6.44
N GLU A 271 23.35 1.43 -6.26
CA GLU A 271 24.64 2.10 -6.07
C GLU A 271 25.31 1.61 -4.77
N ALA A 272 24.55 1.44 -3.69
CA ALA A 272 25.03 0.86 -2.44
C ALA A 272 25.41 -0.64 -2.59
N LEU A 273 24.66 -1.41 -3.36
CA LEU A 273 25.00 -2.79 -3.71
C LEU A 273 26.29 -2.87 -4.55
N ALA A 274 26.49 -1.96 -5.50
CA ALA A 274 27.71 -1.89 -6.30
C ALA A 274 28.94 -1.62 -5.42
N ASP A 275 28.81 -0.76 -4.41
CA ASP A 275 29.86 -0.52 -3.41
C ASP A 275 30.20 -1.77 -2.62
N TYR A 276 29.17 -2.47 -2.12
CA TYR A 276 29.31 -3.73 -1.41
C TYR A 276 30.01 -4.79 -2.27
N LEU A 277 29.55 -5.01 -3.50
CA LEU A 277 30.09 -6.01 -4.41
C LEU A 277 31.54 -5.74 -4.81
N ARG A 278 31.89 -4.46 -5.02
CA ARG A 278 33.27 -4.07 -5.30
C ARG A 278 34.18 -4.34 -4.11
N ARG A 279 33.71 -4.06 -2.88
CA ARG A 279 34.49 -4.23 -1.64
C ARG A 279 34.63 -5.70 -1.24
N GLU A 280 33.51 -6.42 -1.15
CA GLU A 280 33.45 -7.77 -0.57
C GLU A 280 33.65 -8.88 -1.60
N LYS A 281 33.17 -8.69 -2.83
CA LYS A 281 33.19 -9.73 -3.88
C LYS A 281 34.17 -9.44 -5.02
N ARG A 282 34.81 -8.26 -5.01
CA ARG A 282 35.72 -7.78 -6.08
C ARG A 282 35.06 -7.74 -7.47
N ILE A 283 33.73 -7.63 -7.52
CA ILE A 283 32.98 -7.49 -8.77
C ILE A 283 32.91 -6.00 -9.12
N LYS A 284 33.44 -5.63 -10.28
CA LYS A 284 33.42 -4.24 -10.77
C LYS A 284 32.08 -3.90 -11.42
N LEU A 285 31.09 -3.65 -10.59
CA LEU A 285 29.74 -3.24 -11.00
C LEU A 285 29.63 -1.71 -11.11
N GLY A 286 29.07 -1.22 -12.21
CA GLY A 286 28.59 0.15 -12.34
C GLY A 286 27.06 0.21 -12.29
N VAL A 287 26.51 1.39 -12.02
CA VAL A 287 25.07 1.65 -12.07
C VAL A 287 24.81 2.84 -12.99
N LEU A 288 23.80 2.73 -13.84
CA LEU A 288 23.36 3.76 -14.77
C LEU A 288 21.89 4.11 -14.49
N ASN A 289 21.64 5.33 -14.04
CA ASN A 289 20.30 5.88 -13.82
C ASN A 289 19.80 6.57 -15.09
N ILE A 290 18.69 6.09 -15.67
CA ILE A 290 17.99 6.77 -16.76
C ILE A 290 17.13 7.88 -16.17
N ARG A 291 17.71 9.09 -16.03
CA ARG A 291 17.00 10.23 -15.45
C ARG A 291 16.07 10.93 -16.45
N LEU A 292 16.46 11.01 -17.72
CA LEU A 292 15.67 11.55 -18.82
C LEU A 292 15.29 10.43 -19.80
N LEU A 293 13.99 10.11 -19.90
CA LEU A 293 13.49 9.11 -20.85
C LEU A 293 13.18 9.74 -22.22
N ARG A 294 12.67 10.98 -22.23
CA ARG A 294 12.30 11.70 -23.45
C ARG A 294 12.82 13.14 -23.40
N PRO A 295 13.56 13.61 -24.42
CA PRO A 295 14.16 12.83 -25.51
C PRO A 295 15.20 11.82 -25.00
N PHE A 296 15.20 10.59 -25.54
CA PHE A 296 16.07 9.53 -25.04
C PHE A 296 17.55 9.81 -25.34
N PRO A 297 18.48 9.74 -24.36
CA PRO A 297 19.88 10.10 -24.52
C PRO A 297 20.73 9.00 -25.19
N GLY A 298 20.25 8.46 -26.31
CA GLY A 298 20.83 7.25 -26.93
C GLY A 298 22.28 7.39 -27.42
N GLY A 299 22.67 8.58 -27.89
CA GLY A 299 24.05 8.87 -28.27
C GLY A 299 25.02 8.77 -27.10
N LEU A 300 24.66 9.34 -25.95
CA LEU A 300 25.42 9.27 -24.70
C LEU A 300 25.49 7.82 -24.19
N ILE A 301 24.35 7.14 -24.13
CA ILE A 301 24.26 5.76 -23.65
C ILE A 301 25.08 4.80 -24.53
N SER A 302 25.02 4.93 -25.86
CA SER A 302 25.81 4.07 -26.75
C SER A 302 27.33 4.22 -26.54
N LYS A 303 27.80 5.41 -26.14
CA LYS A 303 29.21 5.62 -25.80
C LYS A 303 29.55 4.96 -24.45
N LEU A 304 28.66 5.08 -23.47
CA LEU A 304 28.83 4.49 -22.14
C LEU A 304 28.78 2.95 -22.19
N LEU A 305 27.93 2.34 -23.00
CA LEU A 305 27.75 0.88 -23.04
C LEU A 305 28.90 0.12 -23.74
N LYS A 306 29.79 0.83 -24.44
CA LYS A 306 30.84 0.21 -25.26
C LYS A 306 31.79 -0.62 -24.40
N GLY A 307 31.86 -1.93 -24.65
CA GLY A 307 32.86 -2.82 -24.06
C GLY A 307 32.51 -3.45 -22.71
N PHE A 308 31.30 -3.21 -22.19
CA PHE A 308 30.78 -3.94 -21.02
C PHE A 308 30.60 -5.44 -21.33
N LYS A 309 30.87 -6.31 -20.35
CA LYS A 309 30.71 -7.76 -20.52
C LYS A 309 29.24 -8.20 -20.44
N GLY A 310 28.49 -7.58 -19.53
CA GLY A 310 27.08 -7.82 -19.31
C GLY A 310 26.40 -6.58 -18.74
N VAL A 311 25.18 -6.33 -19.21
CA VAL A 311 24.35 -5.20 -18.82
C VAL A 311 22.97 -5.72 -18.46
N THR A 312 22.59 -5.55 -17.20
CA THR A 312 21.25 -5.88 -16.70
C THR A 312 20.41 -4.61 -16.65
N VAL A 313 19.24 -4.63 -17.27
CA VAL A 313 18.25 -3.55 -17.22
C VAL A 313 17.14 -3.98 -16.25
N LEU A 314 16.93 -3.24 -15.17
CA LEU A 314 15.88 -3.50 -14.19
C LEU A 314 14.75 -2.48 -14.38
N GLU A 315 13.54 -2.97 -14.66
CA GLU A 315 12.37 -2.14 -14.94
C GLU A 315 11.18 -2.58 -14.08
N GLN A 316 10.52 -1.60 -13.48
CA GLN A 316 9.26 -1.81 -12.76
C GLN A 316 8.10 -1.72 -13.75
N ALA A 317 8.08 -2.60 -14.75
CA ALA A 317 7.03 -2.60 -15.76
C ALA A 317 6.78 -4.00 -16.34
N ARG A 318 5.51 -4.29 -16.62
CA ARG A 318 5.08 -5.49 -17.34
C ARG A 318 5.05 -5.26 -18.85
N PRO A 319 5.52 -6.21 -19.67
CA PRO A 319 5.31 -6.16 -21.12
C PRO A 319 3.83 -6.45 -21.45
N ALA A 320 3.14 -5.47 -22.03
CA ALA A 320 1.81 -5.57 -22.64
C ALA A 320 1.90 -6.06 -24.10
N LEU A 321 2.57 -7.20 -24.31
CA LEU A 321 2.86 -7.83 -25.62
C LEU A 321 3.98 -7.16 -26.43
N GLU A 322 4.68 -6.16 -25.90
CA GLU A 322 5.89 -5.65 -26.53
C GLU A 322 6.98 -6.73 -26.54
N GLN A 323 7.82 -6.69 -27.58
CA GLN A 323 8.94 -7.63 -27.71
C GLN A 323 9.96 -7.48 -26.58
N GLU A 324 10.12 -6.27 -26.04
CA GLU A 324 11.05 -5.93 -24.95
C GLU A 324 10.42 -4.90 -24.01
N LEU A 325 10.99 -4.81 -22.81
CA LEU A 325 10.65 -3.77 -21.84
C LEU A 325 11.07 -2.37 -22.35
N PRO A 326 10.40 -1.28 -21.92
CA PRO A 326 10.61 0.06 -22.47
C PRO A 326 12.07 0.54 -22.53
N ILE A 327 12.82 0.49 -21.43
CA ILE A 327 14.22 0.93 -21.38
C ILE A 327 15.11 -0.06 -22.14
N ALA A 328 14.88 -1.37 -21.97
CA ALA A 328 15.63 -2.40 -22.69
C ALA A 328 15.50 -2.24 -24.22
N ALA A 329 14.31 -1.88 -24.72
CA ALA A 329 14.07 -1.60 -26.13
C ALA A 329 14.88 -0.39 -26.62
N GLU A 330 14.89 0.71 -25.86
CA GLU A 330 15.70 1.89 -26.18
C GLU A 330 17.20 1.58 -26.20
N LEU A 331 17.68 0.79 -25.24
CA LEU A 331 19.07 0.34 -25.20
C LEU A 331 19.43 -0.48 -26.43
N ARG A 332 18.58 -1.43 -26.85
CA ARG A 332 18.80 -2.18 -28.09
C ARG A 332 18.91 -1.27 -29.30
N LEU A 333 18.01 -0.29 -29.44
CA LEU A 333 18.07 0.71 -30.51
C LEU A 333 19.39 1.49 -30.51
N CYS A 334 19.91 1.84 -29.33
CA CYS A 334 21.20 2.52 -29.20
C CYS A 334 22.37 1.64 -29.68
N LEU A 335 22.36 0.36 -29.30
CA LEU A 335 23.39 -0.59 -29.71
C LEU A 335 23.33 -0.87 -31.22
N ASP A 336 22.13 -0.94 -31.80
CA ASP A 336 21.95 -1.20 -33.22
C ASP A 336 22.36 0.01 -34.08
N LYS A 337 22.05 1.25 -33.66
CA LYS A 337 22.57 2.47 -34.29
C LYS A 337 24.10 2.55 -34.24
N ALA A 338 24.71 2.14 -33.13
CA ALA A 338 26.17 2.10 -33.00
C ALA A 338 26.82 1.05 -33.90
N LEU A 339 26.14 -0.09 -34.15
CA LEU A 339 26.57 -1.08 -35.14
C LEU A 339 26.42 -0.55 -36.57
N GLU A 340 25.33 0.14 -36.89
CA GLU A 340 25.12 0.71 -38.23
C GLU A 340 26.21 1.75 -38.55
N ASN A 341 26.63 2.54 -37.57
CA ASN A 341 27.79 3.41 -37.71
C ASN A 341 29.07 2.66 -38.11
N SER A 342 29.30 1.44 -37.59
CA SER A 342 30.44 0.59 -37.98
C SER A 342 30.29 -0.04 -39.36
N LEU A 343 29.08 -0.09 -39.92
CA LEU A 343 28.83 -0.57 -41.28
C LEU A 343 28.98 0.55 -42.32
N SER A 344 29.04 1.82 -41.90
CA SER A 344 29.16 2.95 -42.82
C SER A 344 30.52 2.95 -43.52
N THR A 345 30.49 2.86 -44.84
CA THR A 345 31.66 3.06 -45.72
C THR A 345 31.73 4.49 -46.26
N ALA A 346 30.68 5.28 -46.04
CA ALA A 346 30.64 6.69 -46.40
C ALA A 346 31.44 7.51 -45.37
N GLY A 347 32.08 8.61 -45.80
CA GLY A 347 32.89 9.47 -44.92
C GLY A 347 32.11 10.14 -43.78
N ALA A 348 30.77 10.08 -43.78
CA ALA A 348 29.90 10.57 -42.71
C ALA A 348 29.20 9.40 -42.00
N LEU A 349 29.10 9.47 -40.68
CA LEU A 349 28.37 8.50 -39.87
C LEU A 349 26.84 8.72 -39.99
N PRO A 350 26.02 7.67 -40.20
CA PRO A 350 24.56 7.78 -40.21
C PRO A 350 24.00 8.38 -38.92
N TYR A 351 24.60 8.05 -37.78
CA TYR A 351 24.24 8.60 -36.46
C TYR A 351 25.48 9.22 -35.78
N PRO A 352 25.84 10.47 -36.11
CA PRO A 352 27.08 11.10 -35.64
C PRO A 352 27.24 11.16 -34.11
N ASN A 353 26.12 11.20 -33.39
CA ASN A 353 26.11 11.29 -31.93
C ASN A 353 26.26 9.94 -31.22
N HIS A 354 26.17 8.82 -31.96
CA HIS A 354 26.30 7.46 -31.40
C HIS A 354 27.73 6.94 -31.52
N ALA A 355 28.07 5.95 -30.71
CA ALA A 355 29.35 5.27 -30.78
C ALA A 355 29.53 4.48 -32.08
N VAL A 356 30.77 4.02 -32.31
CA VAL A 356 31.15 3.08 -33.37
C VAL A 356 31.63 1.80 -32.67
N TYR A 357 31.06 0.64 -33.00
CA TYR A 357 31.33 -0.66 -32.37
C TYR A 357 32.08 -1.61 -33.33
N ASP A 358 33.39 -1.40 -33.47
CA ASP A 358 34.21 -2.11 -34.46
C ASP A 358 34.56 -3.55 -34.07
N LYS A 359 34.39 -3.91 -32.79
CA LYS A 359 34.69 -5.25 -32.28
C LYS A 359 33.41 -5.89 -31.78
N VAL A 360 33.26 -7.20 -31.98
CA VAL A 360 32.11 -7.97 -31.43
C VAL A 360 31.94 -7.74 -29.92
N LYS A 361 33.05 -7.65 -29.18
CA LYS A 361 33.07 -7.39 -27.73
C LYS A 361 32.68 -5.96 -27.33
N ASP A 362 32.58 -5.03 -28.26
CA ASP A 362 32.11 -3.67 -27.99
C ASP A 362 30.60 -3.68 -27.68
N ARG A 363 29.87 -4.67 -28.18
CA ARG A 363 28.46 -4.88 -27.88
C ARG A 363 28.30 -5.75 -26.62
N PRO A 364 27.73 -5.22 -25.52
CA PRO A 364 27.46 -6.00 -24.32
C PRO A 364 26.31 -6.99 -24.51
N ALA A 365 26.33 -8.03 -23.69
CA ALA A 365 25.19 -8.93 -23.53
C ALA A 365 24.12 -8.24 -22.67
N LEU A 366 22.88 -8.13 -23.18
CA LEU A 366 21.75 -7.52 -22.46
C LEU A 366 20.92 -8.57 -21.71
N TYR A 367 20.45 -8.19 -20.53
CA TYR A 367 19.56 -8.95 -19.66
C TYR A 367 18.46 -8.00 -19.15
N ALA A 368 17.24 -8.49 -18.98
CA ALA A 368 16.08 -7.70 -18.58
C ALA A 368 15.42 -8.32 -17.33
N GLY A 369 15.40 -7.58 -16.24
CA GLY A 369 14.75 -7.97 -14.99
C GLY A 369 13.48 -7.14 -14.75
N ILE A 370 12.40 -7.82 -14.41
CA ILE A 370 11.12 -7.22 -14.02
C ILE A 370 10.99 -7.33 -12.51
N TYR A 371 10.62 -6.25 -11.84
CA TYR A 371 10.43 -6.23 -10.39
C TYR A 371 9.22 -5.37 -9.99
N GLY A 372 8.78 -5.49 -8.73
CA GLY A 372 7.92 -4.50 -8.08
C GLY A 372 6.58 -4.22 -8.77
N LEU A 373 6.01 -5.22 -9.44
CA LEU A 373 4.70 -5.08 -10.12
C LEU A 373 3.54 -4.85 -9.12
N ASP A 374 3.74 -5.22 -7.86
CA ASP A 374 2.88 -4.97 -6.70
C ASP A 374 3.30 -3.71 -5.90
N GLY A 375 4.26 -2.95 -6.43
CA GLY A 375 4.79 -1.76 -5.77
C GLY A 375 5.83 -2.04 -4.70
N SER A 376 6.22 -3.30 -4.51
CA SER A 376 7.33 -3.65 -3.64
C SER A 376 8.68 -3.30 -4.29
N MET A 377 9.69 -3.04 -3.44
CA MET A 377 11.07 -2.89 -3.89
C MET A 377 11.81 -4.21 -3.69
N PRO A 378 12.55 -4.74 -4.69
CA PRO A 378 13.30 -5.97 -4.54
C PRO A 378 14.32 -5.85 -3.41
N GLY A 379 14.43 -6.94 -2.63
CA GLY A 379 15.41 -7.07 -1.57
C GLY A 379 16.84 -7.15 -2.09
N ASP A 380 17.82 -6.92 -1.24
CA ASP A 380 19.22 -6.92 -1.68
C ASP A 380 19.68 -8.29 -2.20
N ALA A 381 19.12 -9.37 -1.66
CA ALA A 381 19.43 -10.73 -2.09
C ALA A 381 18.92 -11.00 -3.53
N GLU A 382 17.79 -10.40 -3.91
CA GLU A 382 17.24 -10.48 -5.25
C GLU A 382 18.05 -9.62 -6.24
N LEU A 383 18.46 -8.43 -5.82
CA LEU A 383 19.35 -7.57 -6.61
C LEU A 383 20.72 -8.21 -6.81
N LEU A 384 21.24 -8.91 -5.79
CA LEU A 384 22.43 -9.73 -5.92
C LEU A 384 22.24 -10.84 -6.95
N ALA A 385 21.12 -11.56 -6.89
CA ALA A 385 20.80 -12.63 -7.86
C ALA A 385 20.76 -12.10 -9.30
N ALA A 386 20.20 -10.89 -9.52
CA ALA A 386 20.20 -10.21 -10.81
C ALA A 386 21.61 -9.94 -11.34
N VAL A 387 22.53 -9.52 -10.47
CA VAL A 387 23.94 -9.31 -10.83
C VAL A 387 24.64 -10.65 -11.09
N GLU A 388 24.45 -11.64 -10.23
CA GLU A 388 25.05 -12.97 -10.39
C GLU A 388 24.60 -13.65 -11.69
N ASN A 389 23.34 -13.48 -12.10
CA ASN A 389 22.80 -14.02 -13.35
C ASN A 389 23.57 -13.58 -14.61
N MET A 390 24.09 -12.35 -14.65
CA MET A 390 24.86 -11.84 -15.79
C MET A 390 26.37 -12.13 -15.73
N LEU A 391 26.86 -12.73 -14.65
CA LEU A 391 28.26 -13.15 -14.55
C LEU A 391 28.52 -14.41 -15.40
N PRO A 392 29.79 -14.73 -15.73
CA PRO A 392 30.12 -15.88 -16.58
C PRO A 392 29.64 -17.23 -16.01
N GLU A 393 29.63 -17.37 -14.68
CA GLU A 393 29.16 -18.55 -13.95
C GLU A 393 27.65 -18.48 -13.63
N GLY A 394 26.98 -17.39 -14.02
CA GLY A 394 25.56 -17.17 -13.80
C GLY A 394 24.68 -18.01 -14.73
N THR A 395 23.38 -18.03 -14.45
CA THR A 395 22.39 -18.73 -15.28
C THR A 395 22.25 -18.15 -16.69
N GLY A 396 22.67 -16.90 -16.92
CA GLY A 396 22.63 -16.27 -18.23
C GLY A 396 21.21 -15.99 -18.76
N GLN A 397 20.22 -15.98 -17.86
CA GLN A 397 18.81 -15.85 -18.20
C GLN A 397 18.50 -14.45 -18.70
N ARG A 398 18.06 -14.33 -19.96
CA ARG A 398 17.86 -13.06 -20.64
C ARG A 398 16.70 -12.22 -20.12
N ARG A 399 15.63 -12.87 -19.68
CA ARG A 399 14.45 -12.21 -19.09
C ARG A 399 14.02 -12.94 -17.84
N TYR A 400 13.84 -12.23 -16.74
CA TYR A 400 13.51 -12.81 -15.44
C TYR A 400 12.67 -11.87 -14.57
N TYR A 401 12.00 -12.43 -13.57
CA TYR A 401 11.32 -11.71 -12.49
C TYR A 401 12.17 -11.72 -11.21
N LEU A 402 12.08 -10.64 -10.45
CA LEU A 402 12.52 -10.49 -9.06
C LEU A 402 11.27 -10.20 -8.20
N GLY A 403 11.21 -10.72 -6.97
CA GLY A 403 10.03 -10.59 -6.11
C GLY A 403 8.91 -11.60 -6.38
N VAL A 404 8.96 -12.34 -7.50
CA VAL A 404 7.95 -13.35 -7.85
C VAL A 404 8.47 -14.73 -7.52
N GLN A 405 7.77 -15.45 -6.64
CA GLN A 405 8.10 -16.83 -6.31
C GLN A 405 7.34 -17.80 -7.21
N PHE A 406 8.07 -18.72 -7.83
CA PHE A 406 7.54 -19.91 -8.46
C PHE A 406 8.04 -21.10 -7.62
N PRO A 407 7.34 -21.42 -6.52
CA PRO A 407 7.87 -22.36 -5.53
C PRO A 407 7.97 -23.76 -6.13
N GLN A 408 9.17 -24.33 -6.11
CA GLN A 408 9.41 -25.73 -6.46
C GLN A 408 9.31 -26.66 -5.25
N THR A 409 9.53 -26.12 -4.06
CA THR A 409 9.56 -26.88 -2.82
C THR A 409 8.15 -27.24 -2.39
N PRO A 410 7.94 -28.45 -1.85
CA PRO A 410 6.65 -28.80 -1.27
C PRO A 410 6.26 -27.83 -0.17
N THR A 411 4.96 -27.49 -0.14
CA THR A 411 4.41 -26.65 0.93
C THR A 411 3.87 -27.53 2.05
N ARG A 412 3.76 -27.01 3.28
CA ARG A 412 3.09 -27.72 4.39
C ARG A 412 1.56 -27.82 4.21
N TYR A 413 1.02 -27.23 3.15
CA TYR A 413 -0.40 -27.15 2.82
C TYR A 413 -0.71 -28.17 1.71
N PRO A 414 -1.29 -29.34 2.02
CA PRO A 414 -1.41 -30.43 1.05
C PRO A 414 -2.17 -30.03 -0.23
N LYS A 415 -3.23 -29.22 -0.10
CA LYS A 415 -4.04 -28.77 -1.23
C LYS A 415 -3.32 -27.74 -2.11
N LEU A 416 -2.57 -26.82 -1.50
CA LEU A 416 -1.71 -25.89 -2.23
C LEU A 416 -0.57 -26.66 -2.92
N ASP A 417 0.02 -27.66 -2.26
CA ASP A 417 1.06 -28.50 -2.86
C ASP A 417 0.54 -29.30 -4.06
N LEU A 418 -0.69 -29.82 -3.99
CA LEU A 418 -1.34 -30.47 -5.12
C LEU A 418 -1.56 -29.49 -6.30
N ALA A 419 -2.01 -28.26 -6.01
CA ALA A 419 -2.14 -27.22 -7.02
C ALA A 419 -0.79 -26.91 -7.67
N ARG A 420 0.28 -26.77 -6.86
CA ARG A 420 1.65 -26.59 -7.33
C ARG A 420 2.10 -27.74 -8.22
N GLN A 421 1.94 -28.99 -7.79
CA GLN A 421 2.29 -30.16 -8.61
C GLN A 421 1.57 -30.16 -9.96
N THR A 422 0.28 -29.84 -9.96
CA THR A 422 -0.54 -29.72 -11.19
C THR A 422 0.01 -28.63 -12.11
N LEU A 423 0.39 -27.47 -11.56
CA LEU A 423 1.01 -26.38 -12.33
C LEU A 423 2.33 -26.81 -12.95
N TYR A 424 3.23 -27.45 -12.21
CA TYR A 424 4.53 -27.90 -12.74
C TYR A 424 4.40 -29.05 -13.73
N GLN A 425 3.36 -29.87 -13.62
CA GLN A 425 3.07 -30.88 -14.64
C GLN A 425 2.63 -30.24 -15.97
N ALA A 426 1.81 -29.18 -15.91
CA ALA A 426 1.35 -28.47 -17.10
C ALA A 426 2.38 -27.46 -17.66
N TYR A 427 3.18 -26.84 -16.80
CA TYR A 427 4.17 -25.81 -17.10
C TYR A 427 5.53 -26.15 -16.45
N PRO A 428 6.29 -27.12 -16.98
CA PRO A 428 7.53 -27.61 -16.35
C PRO A 428 8.61 -26.54 -16.14
N ASP A 429 8.64 -25.54 -17.01
CA ASP A 429 9.66 -24.49 -17.02
C ASP A 429 9.26 -23.25 -16.19
N LEU A 430 8.15 -23.27 -15.47
CA LEU A 430 7.62 -22.10 -14.74
C LEU A 430 8.65 -21.45 -13.80
N HIS A 431 9.38 -22.29 -13.06
CA HIS A 431 10.46 -21.86 -12.16
C HIS A 431 11.60 -21.09 -12.85
N ARG A 432 11.80 -21.32 -14.15
CA ARG A 432 12.86 -20.67 -14.92
C ARG A 432 12.51 -19.23 -15.26
N HIS A 433 11.38 -18.68 -14.81
CA HIS A 433 11.03 -17.29 -15.06
C HIS A 433 11.45 -16.34 -13.94
N ALA A 434 11.79 -16.83 -12.75
CA ALA A 434 12.36 -16.02 -11.67
C ALA A 434 13.78 -16.47 -11.34
N LEU A 435 14.59 -15.56 -10.80
CA LEU A 435 15.92 -15.91 -10.31
C LEU A 435 15.82 -16.50 -8.89
N ALA A 436 16.53 -17.61 -8.67
CA ALA A 436 16.64 -18.20 -7.35
C ALA A 436 17.54 -17.35 -6.45
N VAL A 437 17.02 -17.01 -5.26
CA VAL A 437 17.80 -16.34 -4.21
C VAL A 437 18.53 -17.41 -3.41
N THR A 438 19.86 -17.47 -3.54
CA THR A 438 20.66 -18.57 -2.98
C THR A 438 21.45 -18.20 -1.73
N ARG A 439 21.49 -16.91 -1.35
CA ARG A 439 22.35 -16.40 -0.26
C ARG A 439 21.73 -15.20 0.45
N GLU A 440 21.76 -15.23 1.77
CA GLU A 440 21.59 -14.01 2.58
C GLU A 440 22.83 -13.11 2.46
N LEU A 441 22.61 -11.81 2.37
CA LEU A 441 23.68 -10.82 2.51
C LEU A 441 24.01 -10.63 3.98
N GLY A 442 25.29 -10.73 4.35
CA GLY A 442 25.74 -10.49 5.72
C GLY A 442 25.61 -9.01 6.12
N ALA A 443 25.17 -8.76 7.36
CA ALA A 443 25.27 -7.45 8.02
C ALA A 443 26.75 -7.09 8.28
N GLU A 444 27.24 -5.84 8.29
CA GLU A 444 26.60 -4.58 8.64
C GLU A 444 27.50 -3.37 8.26
N LYS A 445 26.93 -2.18 8.05
CA LYS A 445 27.61 -0.90 8.36
C LYS A 445 27.10 -0.47 9.74
N ALA A 446 28.00 -0.27 10.70
CA ALA A 446 27.66 0.01 12.10
C ALA A 446 26.86 1.31 12.37
N ASP A 447 26.71 2.19 11.36
CA ASP A 447 26.13 3.53 11.55
C ASP A 447 24.71 3.72 10.95
N ILE A 448 24.09 2.68 10.38
CA ILE A 448 22.74 2.75 9.79
C ILE A 448 21.78 1.93 10.65
N HIS A 449 20.67 2.55 11.04
CA HIS A 449 19.57 1.87 11.69
C HIS A 449 18.39 1.70 10.75
N HIS A 450 17.76 0.53 10.75
CA HIS A 450 16.54 0.23 10.00
C HIS A 450 15.52 -0.48 10.87
N ILE A 451 14.35 0.14 11.00
CA ILE A 451 13.23 -0.35 11.79
C ILE A 451 12.05 -0.52 10.85
N ARG A 452 11.42 -1.70 10.88
CA ARG A 452 10.18 -1.97 10.15
C ARG A 452 8.98 -1.80 11.08
N MET A 453 7.95 -1.12 10.62
CA MET A 453 6.70 -0.92 11.35
C MET A 453 5.54 -1.52 10.54
N ILE A 454 4.81 -2.47 11.12
CA ILE A 454 3.64 -3.10 10.53
C ILE A 454 2.41 -2.72 11.35
N VAL A 455 1.70 -1.68 10.92
CA VAL A 455 0.66 -1.05 11.74
C VAL A 455 -0.65 -0.90 10.97
N SER A 456 -1.77 -1.11 11.65
CA SER A 456 -3.10 -0.84 11.08
C SER A 456 -3.37 0.67 10.95
N ASP A 457 -4.33 1.04 10.10
CA ASP A 457 -4.73 2.44 9.86
C ASP A 457 -5.10 3.20 11.16
N LYS A 458 -5.53 2.50 12.22
CA LYS A 458 -5.84 3.09 13.54
C LYS A 458 -4.65 3.84 14.17
N TYR A 459 -3.43 3.46 13.80
CA TYR A 459 -2.20 4.04 14.35
C TYR A 459 -1.70 5.23 13.55
N ASP A 460 -2.38 5.62 12.47
CA ASP A 460 -2.00 6.74 11.60
C ASP A 460 -0.50 6.66 11.20
N PRO A 461 -0.15 5.61 10.41
CA PRO A 461 1.23 5.25 10.10
C PRO A 461 2.06 6.42 9.56
N GLU A 462 1.47 7.22 8.67
CA GLU A 462 2.13 8.37 8.05
C GLU A 462 2.43 9.47 9.06
N ALA A 463 1.46 9.86 9.89
CA ALA A 463 1.68 10.88 10.93
C ALA A 463 2.70 10.41 11.97
N LEU A 464 2.67 9.12 12.31
CA LEU A 464 3.66 8.47 13.17
C LEU A 464 5.07 8.56 12.57
N GLY A 465 5.21 8.20 11.30
CA GLY A 465 6.45 8.27 10.55
C GLY A 465 7.01 9.68 10.45
N GLU A 466 6.18 10.65 10.08
CA GLU A 466 6.56 12.07 9.99
C GLU A 466 7.10 12.56 11.34
N THR A 467 6.39 12.26 12.43
CA THR A 467 6.76 12.73 13.76
C THR A 467 8.10 12.14 14.19
N LEU A 468 8.30 10.83 14.01
CA LEU A 468 9.57 10.17 14.32
C LEU A 468 10.70 10.71 13.44
N ALA A 469 10.45 10.93 12.16
CA ALA A 469 11.44 11.45 11.22
C ALA A 469 11.90 12.87 11.59
N ARG A 470 10.96 13.75 11.95
CA ARG A 470 11.25 15.12 12.43
C ARG A 470 12.07 15.10 13.71
N ALA A 471 11.68 14.28 14.68
CA ALA A 471 12.40 14.14 15.94
C ALA A 471 13.84 13.65 15.72
N LEU A 472 14.04 12.62 14.88
CA LEU A 472 15.37 12.15 14.50
C LEU A 472 16.21 13.27 13.88
N HIS A 473 15.64 14.03 12.94
CA HIS A 473 16.33 15.16 12.31
C HIS A 473 16.74 16.23 13.32
N GLY A 474 15.85 16.60 14.25
CA GLY A 474 16.14 17.55 15.34
C GLY A 474 17.30 17.12 16.23
N GLN A 475 17.53 15.81 16.38
CA GLN A 475 18.61 15.24 17.18
C GLN A 475 19.92 15.03 16.41
N GLY A 476 20.06 15.64 15.23
CA GLY A 476 21.29 15.64 14.45
C GLY A 476 21.45 14.43 13.53
N TYR A 477 20.42 13.59 13.35
CA TYR A 477 20.40 12.60 12.28
C TYR A 477 20.18 13.30 10.95
N ARG A 478 21.24 13.44 10.16
CA ARG A 478 21.22 14.17 8.89
C ARG A 478 20.68 13.36 7.73
N GLN A 479 20.63 12.03 7.87
CA GLN A 479 20.00 11.13 6.90
C GLN A 479 18.87 10.40 7.60
N VAL A 480 17.65 10.74 7.25
CA VAL A 480 16.41 10.07 7.68
C VAL A 480 15.61 9.76 6.43
N TYR A 481 15.10 8.55 6.33
CA TYR A 481 14.19 8.11 5.29
C TYR A 481 13.11 7.24 5.93
N PHE A 482 11.86 7.58 5.66
CA PHE A 482 10.70 6.81 6.05
C PHE A 482 9.80 6.68 4.82
N ALA A 483 9.45 5.46 4.46
CA ALA A 483 8.54 5.21 3.35
C ALA A 483 7.73 3.94 3.58
N PRO A 484 6.56 3.82 2.94
CA PRO A 484 5.92 2.52 2.76
C PRO A 484 6.86 1.56 2.01
N GLU A 485 6.99 0.33 2.50
CA GLU A 485 7.75 -0.73 1.83
C GLU A 485 6.91 -1.49 0.79
N MET A 486 5.58 -1.34 0.86
CA MET A 486 4.62 -1.92 -0.08
C MET A 486 3.49 -0.91 -0.37
N GLN A 487 2.74 -1.14 -1.45
CA GLN A 487 1.54 -0.37 -1.74
C GLN A 487 0.46 -0.58 -0.66
N ASP A 488 -0.45 0.38 -0.58
CA ASP A 488 -1.59 0.36 0.32
C ASP A 488 -2.60 -0.75 -0.01
N GLY A 489 -2.78 -1.74 0.87
CA GLY A 489 -3.82 -2.77 0.72
C GLY A 489 -5.26 -2.29 0.96
N GLY A 490 -5.46 -1.01 1.30
CA GLY A 490 -6.75 -0.40 1.58
C GLY A 490 -7.20 -0.51 3.04
N LYS A 491 -8.41 -0.01 3.33
CA LYS A 491 -8.93 0.12 4.70
C LYS A 491 -8.93 -1.22 5.46
N GLY A 492 -8.25 -1.23 6.60
CA GLY A 492 -8.19 -2.36 7.52
C GLY A 492 -7.13 -3.41 7.19
N GLN A 493 -6.31 -3.20 6.15
CA GLN A 493 -5.06 -3.94 5.95
C GLN A 493 -3.92 -3.27 6.74
N PRO A 494 -2.91 -4.04 7.20
CA PRO A 494 -1.73 -3.45 7.80
C PRO A 494 -0.91 -2.68 6.77
N ARG A 495 -0.25 -1.61 7.22
CA ARG A 495 0.75 -0.85 6.47
C ARG A 495 2.13 -1.31 6.89
N VAL A 496 2.98 -1.64 5.91
CA VAL A 496 4.39 -1.93 6.15
C VAL A 496 5.21 -0.70 5.81
N LEU A 497 5.92 -0.18 6.80
CA LEU A 497 6.73 1.03 6.69
C LEU A 497 8.17 0.71 7.09
N GLY A 498 9.12 1.28 6.36
CA GLY A 498 10.54 1.19 6.65
C GLY A 498 11.07 2.54 7.10
N MET A 499 11.69 2.58 8.27
CA MET A 499 12.38 3.77 8.78
C MET A 499 13.89 3.50 8.83
N MET A 500 14.64 4.22 8.00
CA MET A 500 16.10 4.16 7.92
C MET A 500 16.70 5.49 8.37
N PHE A 501 17.72 5.46 9.23
CA PHE A 501 18.36 6.68 9.70
C PHE A 501 19.84 6.50 10.06
N SER A 502 20.62 7.56 9.86
CA SER A 502 22.03 7.63 10.22
C SER A 502 22.44 9.04 10.65
N ARG A 503 23.37 9.12 11.62
CA ARG A 503 24.03 10.39 12.00
C ARG A 503 25.05 10.84 10.96
N LYS A 504 25.70 9.89 10.29
CA LYS A 504 26.69 10.18 9.26
C LYS A 504 25.97 10.42 7.94
N ALA A 505 26.46 11.39 7.18
CA ALA A 505 26.07 11.53 5.77
C ALA A 505 26.75 10.41 4.97
N THR A 506 26.29 9.17 5.10
CA THR A 506 26.93 8.01 4.47
C THR A 506 26.67 7.89 2.97
N GLY A 507 25.98 8.85 2.34
CA GLY A 507 25.58 8.79 0.93
C GLY A 507 24.57 7.70 0.58
N TRP A 508 24.42 6.68 1.46
CA TRP A 508 23.68 5.45 1.20
C TRP A 508 22.88 5.03 2.45
N LEU A 509 21.59 5.33 2.53
CA LEU A 509 20.68 4.67 3.49
C LEU A 509 20.22 3.30 2.98
N TYR A 510 20.25 3.08 1.67
CA TYR A 510 19.56 2.00 0.97
C TYR A 510 20.41 0.75 0.72
N GLY A 511 21.54 0.56 1.41
CA GLY A 511 22.45 -0.57 1.14
C GLY A 511 21.95 -1.92 1.68
N PRO A 512 22.71 -3.01 1.49
CA PRO A 512 22.41 -4.27 2.12
C PRO A 512 22.59 -4.19 3.63
N HIS A 513 21.49 -4.23 4.38
CA HIS A 513 21.47 -4.32 5.83
C HIS A 513 20.23 -5.06 6.32
N LEU A 514 20.37 -5.69 7.48
CA LEU A 514 19.26 -6.31 8.20
C LEU A 514 18.55 -5.26 9.07
N LEU A 515 17.34 -5.57 9.53
CA LEU A 515 16.54 -4.75 10.43
C LEU A 515 17.07 -4.84 11.87
N ASP A 516 17.24 -3.71 12.55
CA ASP A 516 17.53 -3.69 13.99
C ASP A 516 16.36 -4.21 14.82
N GLY A 517 15.15 -3.98 14.33
CA GLY A 517 13.94 -4.52 14.91
C GLY A 517 12.69 -4.24 14.11
N GLN A 518 11.61 -4.88 14.53
CA GLN A 518 10.30 -4.81 13.90
C GLN A 518 9.22 -4.53 14.94
N VAL A 519 8.30 -3.64 14.60
CA VAL A 519 7.19 -3.22 15.45
C VAL A 519 5.89 -3.61 14.77
N ALA A 520 4.99 -4.28 15.48
CA ALA A 520 3.72 -4.73 14.90
C ALA A 520 2.54 -4.30 15.78
N SER A 521 1.50 -3.72 15.17
CA SER A 521 0.27 -3.37 15.91
C SER A 521 -0.66 -4.56 16.16
N ASN A 522 -0.30 -5.76 15.69
CA ASN A 522 -0.99 -7.02 15.95
C ASN A 522 -0.02 -8.19 15.72
N SER A 523 -0.11 -9.27 16.50
CA SER A 523 0.71 -10.47 16.30
C SER A 523 0.38 -11.22 15.00
N ALA A 524 -0.84 -11.05 14.47
CA ALA A 524 -1.23 -11.58 13.17
C ALA A 524 -0.43 -10.99 11.99
N TYR A 525 0.41 -9.97 12.24
CA TYR A 525 1.25 -9.32 11.23
C TYR A 525 2.72 -9.80 11.24
N LEU A 526 3.05 -10.86 12.00
CA LEU A 526 4.39 -11.44 12.01
C LEU A 526 4.45 -12.72 11.17
N HIS A 527 5.26 -12.71 10.10
CA HIS A 527 5.37 -13.83 9.15
C HIS A 527 6.83 -14.15 8.86
N ASP A 528 7.56 -13.14 8.40
CA ASP A 528 8.97 -13.25 8.06
C ASP A 528 9.80 -12.29 8.92
N LEU A 529 10.68 -12.91 9.71
CA LEU A 529 11.68 -12.27 10.56
C LEU A 529 13.09 -12.55 10.03
N SER A 530 13.22 -13.12 8.83
CA SER A 530 14.50 -13.40 8.17
C SER A 530 15.35 -12.15 7.97
N LEU A 531 14.69 -11.00 7.80
CA LEU A 531 15.37 -9.71 7.65
C LEU A 531 15.78 -9.10 8.98
N VAL A 532 15.32 -9.62 10.13
CA VAL A 532 15.72 -9.08 11.45
C VAL A 532 17.09 -9.62 11.83
N LYS A 533 17.96 -8.72 12.31
CA LYS A 533 19.30 -9.05 12.81
C LYS A 533 19.19 -10.07 13.94
N LYS A 534 20.22 -10.91 14.05
CA LYS A 534 20.42 -11.72 15.25
C LYS A 534 20.51 -10.80 16.48
N ASN A 535 19.79 -11.11 17.56
CA ASN A 535 19.60 -10.26 18.74
C ASN A 535 18.84 -8.94 18.52
N GLY A 536 18.21 -8.76 17.35
CA GLY A 536 17.28 -7.66 17.09
C GLY A 536 16.06 -7.69 18.01
N PHE A 537 15.23 -6.65 17.96
CA PHE A 537 14.05 -6.53 18.83
C PHE A 537 12.73 -6.70 18.08
N LEU A 538 11.71 -7.18 18.78
CA LEU A 538 10.31 -7.19 18.34
C LEU A 538 9.45 -6.50 19.39
N LEU A 539 8.63 -5.54 18.98
CA LEU A 539 7.59 -4.94 19.84
C LEU A 539 6.22 -5.19 19.23
N ILE A 540 5.33 -5.84 19.98
CA ILE A 540 4.03 -6.28 19.47
C ILE A 540 2.92 -5.78 20.38
N ASN A 541 1.89 -5.19 19.79
CA ASN A 541 0.65 -4.94 20.50
C ASN A 541 -0.10 -6.26 20.74
N SER A 542 -0.38 -6.58 22.00
CA SER A 542 -1.25 -7.69 22.38
C SER A 542 -1.94 -7.43 23.73
N PRO A 543 -3.23 -7.81 23.88
CA PRO A 543 -3.89 -7.80 25.19
C PRO A 543 -3.50 -8.99 26.07
N LEU A 544 -2.76 -9.97 25.54
CA LEU A 544 -2.36 -11.18 26.25
C LEU A 544 -1.12 -10.92 27.12
N ALA A 545 -1.09 -11.55 28.29
CA ALA A 545 0.13 -11.62 29.10
C ALA A 545 1.26 -12.38 28.34
N PRO A 546 2.54 -12.19 28.72
CA PRO A 546 3.69 -12.74 27.98
C PRO A 546 3.63 -14.23 27.61
N GLN A 547 3.20 -15.10 28.54
CA GLN A 547 3.15 -16.54 28.30
C GLN A 547 2.01 -16.94 27.33
N PRO A 548 0.72 -16.59 27.58
CA PRO A 548 -0.35 -16.84 26.62
C PRO A 548 -0.08 -16.21 25.24
N PHE A 549 0.58 -15.06 25.22
CA PHE A 549 1.01 -14.43 23.98
C PHE A 549 1.98 -15.32 23.19
N TRP A 550 3.05 -15.81 23.82
CA TRP A 550 3.99 -16.71 23.17
C TRP A 550 3.33 -17.97 22.63
N GLU A 551 2.40 -18.55 23.39
CA GLU A 551 1.65 -19.74 22.99
C GLU A 551 0.75 -19.48 21.78
N SER A 552 0.26 -18.24 21.61
CA SER A 552 -0.58 -17.82 20.49
C SER A 552 0.18 -17.59 19.17
N LEU A 553 1.50 -17.45 19.19
CA LEU A 553 2.28 -17.16 17.98
C LEU A 553 2.37 -18.39 17.06
N PRO A 554 2.30 -18.20 15.73
CA PRO A 554 2.54 -19.27 14.77
C PRO A 554 3.89 -19.95 15.01
N GLU A 555 3.96 -21.26 14.75
CA GLU A 555 5.16 -22.05 14.98
C GLU A 555 6.38 -21.51 14.21
N GLY A 556 6.23 -21.18 12.92
CA GLY A 556 7.31 -20.63 12.10
C GLY A 556 7.91 -19.34 12.69
N VAL A 557 7.07 -18.46 13.23
CA VAL A 557 7.50 -17.22 13.89
C VAL A 557 8.29 -17.53 15.16
N ARG A 558 7.82 -18.49 15.98
CA ARG A 558 8.52 -18.92 17.20
C ARG A 558 9.89 -19.54 16.89
N VAL A 559 10.01 -20.30 15.81
CA VAL A 559 11.29 -20.85 15.33
C VAL A 559 12.24 -19.72 14.95
N GLN A 560 11.80 -18.77 14.12
CA GLN A 560 12.64 -17.65 13.68
C GLN A 560 13.10 -16.76 14.86
N ILE A 561 12.22 -16.53 15.84
CA ILE A 561 12.57 -15.80 17.08
C ILE A 561 13.72 -16.49 17.82
N ARG A 562 13.70 -17.83 17.91
CA ARG A 562 14.74 -18.62 18.59
C ARG A 562 16.04 -18.65 17.81
N GLU A 563 15.98 -18.96 16.52
CA GLU A 563 17.17 -19.05 15.65
C GLU A 563 17.95 -17.74 15.62
N ARG A 564 17.23 -16.62 15.59
CA ARG A 564 17.79 -15.27 15.59
C ARG A 564 17.99 -14.69 16.99
N GLN A 565 17.61 -15.41 18.04
CA GLN A 565 17.71 -14.97 19.44
C GLN A 565 17.09 -13.57 19.67
N LEU A 566 15.89 -13.34 19.14
CA LEU A 566 15.26 -12.02 19.15
C LEU A 566 14.78 -11.63 20.56
N ARG A 567 14.89 -10.34 20.86
CA ARG A 567 14.35 -9.74 22.10
C ARG A 567 12.88 -9.40 21.89
N LEU A 568 11.99 -10.14 22.54
CA LEU A 568 10.55 -10.06 22.33
C LEU A 568 9.87 -9.23 23.42
N PHE A 569 9.15 -8.19 23.01
CA PHE A 569 8.42 -7.26 23.87
C PHE A 569 6.95 -7.20 23.48
N VAL A 570 6.07 -7.13 24.48
CA VAL A 570 4.62 -6.96 24.30
C VAL A 570 4.11 -5.76 25.07
N VAL A 571 3.06 -5.13 24.54
CA VAL A 571 2.36 -4.01 25.18
C VAL A 571 0.88 -4.02 24.83
N ASP A 572 0.02 -3.60 25.76
CA ASP A 572 -1.41 -3.34 25.50
C ASP A 572 -1.68 -1.82 25.54
N PRO A 573 -1.44 -1.10 24.44
CA PRO A 573 -1.66 0.35 24.37
C PRO A 573 -3.14 0.70 24.44
N VAL A 574 -4.05 -0.21 24.09
CA VAL A 574 -5.51 0.00 24.18
C VAL A 574 -5.95 0.03 25.64
N LYS A 575 -5.42 -0.86 26.48
CA LYS A 575 -5.64 -0.84 27.93
C LYS A 575 -5.05 0.40 28.59
N VAL A 576 -3.90 0.89 28.11
CA VAL A 576 -3.33 2.17 28.56
C VAL A 576 -4.28 3.31 28.20
N ALA A 577 -4.69 3.41 26.93
CA ALA A 577 -5.58 4.46 26.44
C ALA A 577 -6.94 4.48 27.15
N ARG A 578 -7.51 3.32 27.48
CA ARG A 578 -8.76 3.22 28.27
C ARG A 578 -8.65 3.88 29.66
N LYS A 579 -7.45 3.96 30.23
CA LYS A 579 -7.20 4.57 31.54
C LYS A 579 -6.81 6.04 31.47
N THR A 580 -6.11 6.45 30.41
CA THR A 580 -5.52 7.79 30.29
C THR A 580 -6.35 8.74 29.43
N ALA A 581 -7.15 8.22 28.49
CA ALA A 581 -7.97 9.06 27.62
C ALA A 581 -9.08 9.76 28.40
N PRO A 582 -9.27 11.07 28.24
CA PRO A 582 -10.29 11.82 28.98
C PRO A 582 -11.72 11.42 28.57
N MET A 583 -11.91 10.97 27.32
CA MET A 583 -13.20 10.53 26.77
C MET A 583 -12.99 9.42 25.73
N ALA A 584 -14.06 8.66 25.45
CA ALA A 584 -14.01 7.54 24.50
C ALA A 584 -13.54 7.93 23.09
N GLY A 585 -13.90 9.13 22.62
CA GLY A 585 -13.50 9.64 21.29
C GLY A 585 -12.00 9.87 21.10
N TYR A 586 -11.21 9.91 22.18
CA TYR A 586 -9.75 10.11 22.12
C TYR A 586 -8.95 8.81 22.24
N ARG A 587 -9.61 7.66 22.39
CA ARG A 587 -8.91 6.38 22.68
C ARG A 587 -7.92 5.98 21.59
N ASP A 588 -8.24 6.18 20.31
CA ASP A 588 -7.35 5.81 19.21
C ASP A 588 -6.08 6.67 19.21
N GLN A 589 -6.23 8.00 19.37
CA GLN A 589 -5.09 8.92 19.53
C GLN A 589 -4.21 8.53 20.72
N PHE A 590 -4.82 8.20 21.86
CA PHE A 590 -4.08 7.83 23.08
C PHE A 590 -3.44 6.44 22.96
N THR A 591 -4.06 5.53 22.20
CA THR A 591 -3.47 4.21 21.88
C THR A 591 -2.20 4.40 21.04
N ARG A 592 -2.25 5.25 20.03
CA ARG A 592 -1.07 5.62 19.22
C ARG A 592 0.04 6.20 20.10
N ILE A 593 -0.28 7.16 20.96
CA ILE A 593 0.71 7.82 21.83
C ILE A 593 1.34 6.82 22.81
N ALA A 594 0.53 5.95 23.43
CA ALA A 594 1.04 4.89 24.31
C ALA A 594 1.97 3.92 23.55
N PHE A 595 1.62 3.58 22.31
CA PHE A 595 2.44 2.71 21.47
C PHE A 595 3.78 3.34 21.07
N ILE A 596 3.81 4.66 20.81
CA ILE A 596 5.07 5.40 20.58
C ILE A 596 5.95 5.36 21.85
N GLY A 597 5.36 5.59 23.03
CA GLY A 597 6.08 5.49 24.29
C GLY A 597 6.72 4.10 24.50
N ALA A 598 5.96 3.05 24.20
CA ALA A 598 6.45 1.67 24.22
C ALA A 598 7.59 1.43 23.23
N PHE A 599 7.43 1.90 21.98
CA PHE A 599 8.45 1.80 20.94
C PHE A 599 9.76 2.47 21.35
N LEU A 600 9.71 3.72 21.84
CA LEU A 600 10.90 4.45 22.26
C LEU A 600 11.57 3.79 23.47
N ARG A 601 10.80 3.22 24.41
CA ARG A 601 11.36 2.41 25.50
C ARG A 601 12.11 1.18 24.99
N VAL A 602 11.55 0.47 24.02
CA VAL A 602 12.21 -0.70 23.41
C VAL A 602 13.45 -0.28 22.62
N ALA A 603 13.37 0.81 21.85
CA ALA A 603 14.50 1.36 21.11
C ALA A 603 15.65 1.78 22.05
N GLN A 604 15.35 2.36 23.22
CA GLN A 604 16.34 2.64 24.27
C GLN A 604 17.00 1.36 24.78
N ASN A 605 16.22 0.33 25.11
CA ASN A 605 16.74 -0.98 25.52
C ASN A 605 17.53 -1.67 24.39
N ALA A 606 17.25 -1.32 23.14
CA ALA A 606 17.97 -1.77 21.96
C ALA A 606 19.26 -0.99 21.67
N ALA A 607 19.64 -0.04 22.53
CA ALA A 607 20.80 0.82 22.37
C ALA A 607 20.76 1.69 21.11
N ILE A 608 19.55 2.05 20.65
CA ILE A 608 19.39 3.05 19.60
C ILE A 608 19.66 4.42 20.23
N GLU A 609 20.84 4.99 19.96
CA GLU A 609 21.33 6.24 20.57
C GLU A 609 20.32 7.41 20.48
N ALA A 610 19.50 7.43 19.43
CA ALA A 610 18.51 8.48 19.20
C ALA A 610 17.35 8.48 20.21
N ALA A 611 17.08 7.35 20.86
CA ALA A 611 15.77 7.07 21.43
C ALA A 611 15.44 7.96 22.65
N ASP A 612 16.42 8.33 23.48
CA ASP A 612 16.20 9.28 24.59
C ASP A 612 15.89 10.68 24.08
N ALA A 613 16.63 11.14 23.09
CA ALA A 613 16.51 12.50 22.59
C ALA A 613 15.22 12.68 21.75
N VAL A 614 14.83 11.65 21.00
CA VAL A 614 13.53 11.57 20.31
C VAL A 614 12.38 11.52 21.32
N ARG A 615 12.52 10.79 22.44
CA ARG A 615 11.53 10.77 23.53
C ARG A 615 11.31 12.16 24.10
N ASP A 616 12.39 12.87 24.43
CA ASP A 616 12.32 14.18 25.05
C ASP A 616 11.73 15.23 24.09
N ASP A 617 12.12 15.20 22.81
CA ASP A 617 11.54 16.04 21.76
C ASP A 617 10.06 15.77 21.55
N PHE A 618 9.65 14.49 21.47
CA PHE A 618 8.24 14.13 21.33
C PHE A 618 7.39 14.58 22.52
N GLN A 619 7.91 14.44 23.76
CA GLN A 619 7.24 14.97 24.95
C GLN A 619 7.11 16.50 24.90
N GLN A 620 8.12 17.22 24.39
CA GLN A 620 8.04 18.66 24.19
C GLN A 620 7.02 19.02 23.10
N GLN A 621 6.95 18.29 22.00
CA GLN A 621 5.97 18.51 20.93
C GLN A 621 4.52 18.28 21.40
N ILE A 622 4.27 17.24 22.21
CA ILE A 622 2.96 17.03 22.86
C ILE A 622 2.55 18.27 23.67
N LEU A 623 3.49 18.87 24.40
CA LEU A 623 3.25 20.05 25.23
C LEU A 623 3.18 21.35 24.41
N ALA A 624 3.92 21.45 23.30
CA ALA A 624 4.02 22.64 22.46
C ALA A 624 2.82 22.81 21.51
N ASN A 625 2.09 21.73 21.22
CA ASN A 625 0.78 21.76 20.57
C ASN A 625 -0.30 22.32 21.53
N LEU A 626 -0.07 23.52 22.05
CA LEU A 626 -0.88 24.27 23.02
C LEU A 626 -2.27 24.66 22.50
N GLU A 627 -2.58 24.34 21.24
CA GLU A 627 -3.94 24.38 20.69
C GLU A 627 -4.82 23.22 21.21
N MET A 628 -4.22 22.18 21.81
CA MET A 628 -4.97 21.14 22.52
C MET A 628 -5.38 21.62 23.92
N HIS A 629 -6.63 21.39 24.31
CA HIS A 629 -7.10 21.59 25.68
C HIS A 629 -6.12 20.94 26.69
N SER A 630 -5.81 21.63 27.80
CA SER A 630 -4.82 21.20 28.81
C SER A 630 -4.98 19.74 29.27
N LEU A 631 -6.22 19.27 29.44
CA LEU A 631 -6.56 17.89 29.80
C LEU A 631 -6.09 16.86 28.75
N VAL A 632 -6.17 17.20 27.46
CA VAL A 632 -5.74 16.31 26.36
C VAL A 632 -4.21 16.26 26.31
N ALA A 633 -3.53 17.38 26.54
CA ALA A 633 -2.07 17.42 26.57
C ALA A 633 -1.49 16.65 27.76
N GLU A 634 -2.03 16.87 28.97
CA GLU A 634 -1.64 16.11 30.18
C GLU A 634 -1.93 14.62 30.02
N GLY A 635 -3.13 14.27 29.53
CA GLY A 635 -3.51 12.89 29.25
C GLY A 635 -2.60 12.23 28.21
N SER A 636 -2.18 12.98 27.18
CA SER A 636 -1.27 12.51 26.13
C SER A 636 0.12 12.19 26.71
N LYS A 637 0.65 13.08 27.56
CA LYS A 637 1.91 12.83 28.28
C LYS A 637 1.79 11.60 29.19
N ALA A 638 0.71 11.49 29.95
CA ALA A 638 0.47 10.33 30.82
C ALA A 638 0.34 9.03 30.02
N ALA A 639 -0.34 9.06 28.86
CA ALA A 639 -0.46 7.90 27.97
C ALA A 639 0.89 7.45 27.42
N PHE A 640 1.74 8.40 27.03
CA PHE A 640 3.09 8.13 26.55
C PHE A 640 3.96 7.45 27.62
N GLU A 641 4.00 8.03 28.82
CA GLU A 641 4.78 7.48 29.95
C GLU A 641 4.24 6.13 30.42
N ALA A 642 2.91 5.99 30.51
CA ALA A 642 2.27 4.72 30.86
C ALA A 642 2.49 3.65 29.80
N GLY A 643 2.52 4.01 28.52
CA GLY A 643 2.86 3.11 27.41
C GLY A 643 4.29 2.59 27.51
N ALA A 644 5.26 3.47 27.79
CA ALA A 644 6.64 3.10 28.04
C ALA A 644 6.79 2.17 29.26
N ALA A 645 6.04 2.43 30.34
CA ALA A 645 6.05 1.61 31.54
C ALA A 645 5.32 0.26 31.40
N ALA A 646 4.39 0.14 30.45
CA ALA A 646 3.58 -1.06 30.21
C ALA A 646 4.26 -2.11 29.32
N VAL A 647 5.49 -1.85 28.87
CA VAL A 647 6.26 -2.81 28.06
C VAL A 647 6.68 -4.00 28.93
N GLU A 648 6.29 -5.20 28.52
CA GLU A 648 6.67 -6.45 29.17
C GLU A 648 7.59 -7.27 28.26
N THR A 649 8.62 -7.89 28.83
CA THR A 649 9.54 -8.79 28.12
C THR A 649 8.98 -10.21 28.12
N VAL A 650 9.05 -10.89 26.97
CA VAL A 650 8.67 -12.30 26.86
C VAL A 650 9.93 -13.19 26.92
N THR A 651 10.08 -13.96 28.00
CA THR A 651 11.16 -14.95 28.19
C THR A 651 10.84 -16.29 27.54
N TRP A 652 10.97 -16.34 26.21
CA TRP A 652 10.64 -17.50 25.38
C TRP A 652 11.61 -18.69 25.51
N ASP A 653 12.79 -18.45 26.06
CA ASP A 653 13.89 -19.42 26.28
C ASP A 653 13.56 -20.45 27.36
N THR A 654 12.61 -20.12 28.24
CA THR A 654 12.11 -21.00 29.30
C THR A 654 11.00 -21.95 28.85
N LEU A 655 10.53 -21.83 27.60
CA LEU A 655 9.38 -22.56 27.06
C LEU A 655 9.82 -23.73 26.17
N PRO A 656 9.10 -24.87 26.14
CA PRO A 656 9.54 -26.07 25.42
C PRO A 656 9.72 -25.81 23.91
N ALA A 657 10.71 -26.47 23.33
CA ALA A 657 10.92 -26.45 21.87
C ALA A 657 9.84 -27.25 21.17
N PHE A 658 9.24 -26.65 20.13
CA PHE A 658 8.33 -27.34 19.23
C PHE A 658 9.13 -28.08 18.16
N VAL A 659 8.69 -29.29 17.78
CA VAL A 659 9.39 -30.16 16.83
C VAL A 659 8.58 -30.26 15.55
N GLY A 660 8.94 -29.44 14.56
CA GLY A 660 8.55 -29.58 13.16
C GLY A 660 7.17 -29.03 12.80
N LEU A 661 7.11 -28.40 11.62
CA LEU A 661 5.87 -27.87 11.04
C LEU A 661 4.93 -29.05 10.73
N ALA A 662 3.91 -29.24 11.56
CA ALA A 662 2.82 -30.16 11.22
C ALA A 662 2.09 -29.66 9.95
N PRO A 663 1.56 -30.55 9.11
CA PRO A 663 0.63 -30.16 8.05
C PRO A 663 -0.51 -29.35 8.65
N LEU A 664 -0.75 -28.16 8.11
CA LEU A 664 -1.84 -27.31 8.56
C LEU A 664 -2.99 -27.43 7.56
N GLU A 665 -4.09 -28.03 7.99
CA GLU A 665 -5.37 -27.95 7.30
C GLU A 665 -6.28 -27.06 8.14
N GLY A 666 -6.81 -26.00 7.52
CA GLY A 666 -7.77 -25.10 8.14
C GLY A 666 -9.15 -25.36 7.55
N ASP A 667 -10.13 -25.58 8.43
CA ASP A 667 -11.52 -25.65 8.01
C ASP A 667 -11.95 -24.30 7.43
N ALA A 668 -12.62 -24.34 6.27
CA ALA A 668 -13.21 -23.13 5.71
C ALA A 668 -14.21 -22.52 6.69
N PRO A 669 -14.41 -21.18 6.73
CA PRO A 669 -15.43 -20.57 7.56
C PRO A 669 -16.78 -21.24 7.31
N TRP A 670 -17.61 -21.40 8.35
CA TRP A 670 -18.90 -22.10 8.24
C TRP A 670 -19.78 -21.56 7.09
N THR A 671 -19.71 -20.26 6.80
CA THR A 671 -20.38 -19.58 5.68
C THR A 671 -19.93 -20.03 4.28
N VAL A 672 -18.80 -20.73 4.20
CA VAL A 672 -18.18 -21.28 2.99
C VAL A 672 -18.51 -22.77 2.86
N GLN A 673 -18.50 -23.50 3.98
CA GLN A 673 -18.78 -24.94 4.04
C GLN A 673 -20.20 -25.30 3.56
N GLU A 674 -21.18 -24.40 3.71
CA GLU A 674 -22.56 -24.62 3.26
C GLU A 674 -22.76 -24.59 1.74
N VAL A 675 -21.74 -24.25 0.94
CA VAL A 675 -21.82 -24.27 -0.53
C VAL A 675 -21.72 -25.71 -1.04
N THR A 676 -22.88 -26.35 -1.15
CA THR A 676 -23.06 -27.75 -1.52
C THR A 676 -22.91 -27.98 -3.03
N LYS A 677 -21.66 -28.05 -3.48
CA LYS A 677 -21.07 -28.93 -4.52
C LYS A 677 -19.82 -28.24 -5.09
N PRO A 678 -18.61 -28.78 -4.87
CA PRO A 678 -17.43 -28.26 -5.55
C PRO A 678 -17.57 -28.52 -7.05
N GLU A 679 -17.76 -27.46 -7.81
CA GLU A 679 -17.60 -27.48 -9.26
C GLU A 679 -16.17 -27.06 -9.53
N SER A 680 -15.32 -27.92 -10.10
CA SER A 680 -13.91 -27.65 -10.43
C SER A 680 -13.76 -26.53 -11.47
N THR A 681 -14.12 -25.32 -11.08
CA THR A 681 -14.27 -24.12 -11.91
C THR A 681 -13.64 -22.94 -11.17
N VAL A 682 -13.51 -21.81 -11.88
CA VAL A 682 -13.02 -20.57 -11.29
C VAL A 682 -13.93 -20.00 -10.19
N PHE A 683 -15.17 -20.49 -10.08
CA PHE A 683 -16.18 -20.06 -9.10
C PHE A 683 -16.21 -20.93 -7.83
N ASP A 684 -15.31 -21.91 -7.71
CA ASP A 684 -15.21 -22.79 -6.54
C ASP A 684 -14.68 -22.02 -5.31
N LEU A 685 -15.56 -21.80 -4.34
CA LEU A 685 -15.26 -21.07 -3.11
C LEU A 685 -14.38 -21.89 -2.13
N PRO A 686 -14.66 -23.18 -1.85
CA PRO A 686 -13.73 -24.05 -1.13
C PRO A 686 -12.32 -24.09 -1.73
N ARG A 687 -12.17 -24.23 -3.06
CA ARG A 687 -10.85 -24.18 -3.71
C ARG A 687 -10.15 -22.85 -3.45
N LEU A 688 -10.86 -21.73 -3.58
CA LEU A 688 -10.29 -20.41 -3.29
C LEU A 688 -9.87 -20.30 -1.82
N TRP A 689 -10.64 -20.84 -0.88
CA TRP A 689 -10.24 -20.90 0.53
C TRP A 689 -8.92 -21.66 0.69
N ASP A 690 -8.84 -22.87 0.13
CA ASP A 690 -7.70 -23.77 0.29
C ASP A 690 -6.41 -23.25 -0.37
N THR A 691 -6.53 -22.47 -1.44
CA THR A 691 -5.38 -21.95 -2.21
C THR A 691 -5.05 -20.49 -1.93
N VAL A 692 -5.99 -19.72 -1.36
CA VAL A 692 -5.85 -18.28 -1.11
C VAL A 692 -6.31 -17.90 0.29
N GLY A 693 -7.56 -18.20 0.65
CA GLY A 693 -8.18 -17.75 1.91
C GLY A 693 -7.39 -18.13 3.17
N LEU A 694 -6.97 -19.40 3.27
CA LEU A 694 -6.18 -19.91 4.39
C LEU A 694 -4.81 -19.21 4.51
N HIS A 695 -4.22 -18.82 3.39
CA HIS A 695 -2.95 -18.09 3.37
C HIS A 695 -3.13 -16.65 3.80
N TYR A 696 -4.21 -15.98 3.39
CA TYR A 696 -4.52 -14.65 3.92
C TYR A 696 -4.87 -14.68 5.42
N GLU A 697 -5.57 -15.72 5.89
CA GLU A 697 -5.90 -15.88 7.31
C GLU A 697 -4.65 -16.09 8.17
N ASN A 698 -3.72 -16.94 7.70
CA ASN A 698 -2.42 -17.12 8.35
C ASN A 698 -1.42 -16.00 8.01
N ASN A 699 -1.84 -15.07 7.15
CA ASN A 699 -1.07 -13.95 6.60
C ASN A 699 0.28 -14.37 5.97
N GLU A 700 0.23 -15.52 5.29
CA GLU A 700 1.28 -16.15 4.46
C GLU A 700 0.97 -15.97 2.98
N SER A 701 0.52 -14.77 2.58
CA SER A 701 0.17 -14.45 1.19
C SER A 701 1.37 -14.48 0.23
N ASP A 702 2.58 -14.43 0.77
CA ASP A 702 3.84 -14.63 0.04
C ASP A 702 4.01 -16.07 -0.48
N LEU A 703 3.29 -17.04 0.10
CA LEU A 703 3.27 -18.44 -0.35
C LEU A 703 2.28 -18.70 -1.48
N LEU A 704 1.50 -17.70 -1.90
CA LEU A 704 0.53 -17.85 -2.97
C LEU A 704 1.24 -18.24 -4.28
N LEU A 705 0.62 -19.15 -5.01
CA LEU A 705 1.15 -19.62 -6.29
C LEU A 705 0.83 -18.61 -7.39
N THR A 706 1.77 -18.37 -8.29
CA THR A 706 1.44 -17.72 -9.57
C THR A 706 0.65 -18.72 -10.44
N ASP A 707 -0.65 -18.78 -10.23
CA ASP A 707 -1.57 -19.73 -10.86
C ASP A 707 -2.56 -19.06 -11.84
N PRO A 708 -3.19 -19.83 -12.75
CA PRO A 708 -4.16 -19.30 -13.70
C PRO A 708 -5.41 -18.67 -13.08
N TYR A 709 -5.80 -19.06 -11.86
CA TYR A 709 -6.94 -18.48 -11.16
C TYR A 709 -6.62 -17.05 -10.71
N LEU A 710 -5.48 -16.83 -10.04
CA LEU A 710 -5.03 -15.49 -9.68
C LEU A 710 -4.75 -14.63 -10.92
N ALA A 711 -4.12 -15.20 -11.94
CA ALA A 711 -3.85 -14.49 -13.20
C ALA A 711 -5.12 -14.04 -13.95
N SER A 712 -6.26 -14.72 -13.74
CA SER A 712 -7.53 -14.35 -14.37
C SER A 712 -8.20 -13.12 -13.76
N GLY A 713 -7.84 -12.75 -12.53
CA GLY A 713 -8.52 -11.69 -11.76
C GLY A 713 -9.96 -12.04 -11.37
N LEU A 714 -10.39 -13.30 -11.53
CA LEU A 714 -11.74 -13.75 -11.20
C LEU A 714 -11.79 -14.23 -9.75
N LEU A 715 -12.72 -13.65 -8.97
CA LEU A 715 -13.00 -14.05 -7.60
C LEU A 715 -14.42 -14.62 -7.51
N PRO A 716 -14.61 -15.83 -6.96
CA PRO A 716 -15.92 -16.36 -6.59
C PRO A 716 -16.75 -15.35 -5.77
N ALA A 717 -18.06 -15.33 -6.03
CA ALA A 717 -19.00 -14.62 -5.18
C ALA A 717 -18.93 -15.18 -3.74
N ARG A 718 -19.24 -14.33 -2.75
CA ARG A 718 -19.17 -14.64 -1.30
C ARG A 718 -17.75 -14.80 -0.73
N SER A 719 -16.69 -14.55 -1.49
CA SER A 719 -15.30 -14.54 -0.98
C SER A 719 -15.05 -13.56 0.17
N SER A 720 -15.90 -12.52 0.33
CA SER A 720 -15.86 -11.64 1.51
C SER A 720 -16.10 -12.38 2.83
N ALA A 721 -16.66 -13.59 2.80
CA ALA A 721 -16.83 -14.46 3.95
C ALA A 721 -15.50 -14.94 4.56
N PHE A 722 -14.38 -14.84 3.83
CA PHE A 722 -13.05 -15.19 4.33
C PHE A 722 -12.47 -14.11 5.26
N LYS A 723 -13.02 -12.89 5.22
CA LYS A 723 -12.46 -11.77 5.96
C LYS A 723 -12.87 -11.82 7.44
N ASP A 724 -11.90 -12.01 8.32
CA ASP A 724 -12.06 -11.80 9.75
C ASP A 724 -11.70 -10.36 10.15
N LYS A 725 -12.67 -9.63 10.70
CA LYS A 725 -12.49 -8.28 11.24
C LYS A 725 -12.27 -8.24 12.75
N ALA A 726 -12.20 -9.40 13.43
CA ALA A 726 -11.84 -9.47 14.83
C ALA A 726 -10.54 -8.75 15.19
N PRO A 727 -9.45 -8.88 14.40
CA PRO A 727 -8.18 -8.23 14.72
C PRO A 727 -8.21 -6.70 14.71
N ILE A 728 -9.18 -6.09 14.01
CA ILE A 728 -9.25 -4.64 13.80
C ILE A 728 -10.32 -3.94 14.64
N ARG A 729 -11.15 -4.64 15.42
CA ARG A 729 -12.18 -3.99 16.28
C ARG A 729 -11.75 -3.96 17.75
N SER A 730 -12.22 -2.95 18.47
CA SER A 730 -11.93 -2.79 19.90
C SER A 730 -13.12 -3.16 20.78
N ASP A 731 -14.34 -2.94 20.27
CA ASP A 731 -15.60 -3.17 20.94
C ASP A 731 -16.58 -3.84 19.97
N MET A 732 -17.58 -4.56 20.50
CA MET A 732 -18.63 -5.26 19.73
C MET A 732 -20.01 -4.88 20.29
N PRO A 733 -21.03 -4.67 19.44
CA PRO A 733 -22.37 -4.42 19.93
C PRO A 733 -22.86 -5.62 20.74
N ARG A 734 -23.66 -5.33 21.78
CA ARG A 734 -24.38 -6.34 22.56
C ARG A 734 -25.86 -6.06 22.45
N LEU A 735 -26.64 -7.04 21.99
CA LEU A 735 -28.08 -6.95 22.03
C LEU A 735 -28.57 -6.96 23.48
N ILE A 736 -29.50 -6.07 23.81
CA ILE A 736 -30.25 -6.05 25.07
C ILE A 736 -31.69 -6.47 24.74
N PRO A 737 -32.04 -7.76 24.89
CA PRO A 737 -33.33 -8.28 24.40
C PRO A 737 -34.55 -7.54 24.93
N GLU A 738 -34.55 -7.18 26.21
CA GLU A 738 -35.65 -6.52 26.90
C GLU A 738 -35.93 -5.08 26.43
N ARG A 739 -35.00 -4.47 25.71
CA ARG A 739 -35.12 -3.10 25.21
C ARG A 739 -35.34 -3.02 23.70
N CYS A 740 -35.13 -4.13 22.98
CA CYS A 740 -35.27 -4.17 21.54
C CYS A 740 -36.73 -4.00 21.11
N SER A 741 -37.02 -2.93 20.35
CA SER A 741 -38.36 -2.65 19.81
C SER A 741 -38.72 -3.47 18.56
N GLY A 742 -37.74 -4.13 17.93
CA GLY A 742 -37.92 -4.79 16.64
C GLY A 742 -37.98 -3.84 15.43
N CYS A 743 -37.49 -2.60 15.57
CA CYS A 743 -37.55 -1.58 14.50
C CYS A 743 -36.64 -1.82 13.28
N ALA A 744 -35.79 -2.85 13.32
CA ALA A 744 -34.84 -3.22 12.26
C ALA A 744 -33.68 -2.25 11.96
N LEU A 745 -33.66 -1.06 12.55
CA LEU A 745 -32.66 -0.02 12.26
C LEU A 745 -31.21 -0.50 12.44
N CYS A 746 -30.93 -1.29 13.49
CA CYS A 746 -29.57 -1.72 13.78
C CYS A 746 -28.96 -2.61 12.69
N TRP A 747 -29.71 -3.56 12.14
CA TRP A 747 -29.21 -4.47 11.11
C TRP A 747 -29.37 -3.90 9.69
N THR A 748 -30.35 -3.03 9.42
CA THR A 748 -30.48 -2.36 8.11
C THR A 748 -29.41 -1.30 7.88
N HIS A 749 -28.91 -0.66 8.95
CA HIS A 749 -27.81 0.31 8.88
C HIS A 749 -26.43 -0.30 9.16
N CYS A 750 -26.33 -1.61 9.37
CA CYS A 750 -25.04 -2.26 9.54
C CYS A 750 -24.29 -2.23 8.19
N PRO A 751 -23.14 -1.53 8.08
CA PRO A 751 -22.41 -1.44 6.82
C PRO A 751 -21.76 -2.77 6.41
N ASP A 752 -21.67 -3.73 7.33
CA ASP A 752 -20.98 -5.00 7.16
C ASP A 752 -21.92 -6.22 7.15
N THR A 753 -23.23 -6.01 7.27
CA THR A 753 -24.23 -7.10 7.41
C THR A 753 -23.89 -8.07 8.56
N ALA A 754 -23.27 -7.55 9.62
CA ALA A 754 -22.77 -8.35 10.74
C ALA A 754 -23.85 -8.72 11.78
N LEU A 755 -25.11 -8.36 11.54
CA LEU A 755 -26.23 -8.55 12.46
C LEU A 755 -27.34 -9.38 11.78
N PRO A 756 -27.13 -10.69 11.52
CA PRO A 756 -28.19 -11.54 11.02
C PRO A 756 -29.38 -11.51 11.98
N ALA A 757 -30.54 -11.11 11.45
CA ALA A 757 -31.81 -11.08 12.18
C ALA A 757 -32.75 -12.14 11.58
N SER A 758 -33.43 -12.89 12.44
CA SER A 758 -34.42 -13.89 12.05
C SER A 758 -35.69 -13.77 12.89
N ILE A 759 -36.83 -14.07 12.28
CA ILE A 759 -38.13 -14.11 12.94
C ILE A 759 -38.62 -15.55 12.87
N GLN A 760 -38.66 -16.22 14.01
CA GLN A 760 -38.89 -17.66 14.09
C GLN A 760 -39.99 -18.01 15.10
N ASP A 761 -40.57 -19.19 14.96
CA ASP A 761 -41.40 -19.80 16.00
C ASP A 761 -40.57 -20.77 16.86
N PHE A 762 -41.07 -21.12 18.04
CA PHE A 762 -40.34 -22.03 18.94
C PHE A 762 -40.15 -23.44 18.36
N PRO A 763 -41.14 -24.05 17.67
CA PRO A 763 -40.92 -25.34 17.02
C PRO A 763 -39.77 -25.31 16.01
N GLY A 764 -39.71 -24.30 15.13
CA GLY A 764 -38.63 -24.17 14.15
C GLY A 764 -37.25 -23.97 14.79
N LEU A 765 -37.17 -23.19 15.88
CA LEU A 765 -35.92 -23.04 16.64
C LEU A 765 -35.47 -24.36 17.28
N ILE A 766 -36.40 -25.15 17.84
CA ILE A 766 -36.10 -26.46 18.42
C ILE A 766 -35.68 -27.44 17.32
N GLU A 767 -36.40 -27.52 16.21
CA GLU A 767 -36.05 -28.36 15.06
C GLU A 767 -34.67 -28.03 14.51
N THR A 768 -34.32 -26.74 14.43
CA THR A 768 -32.98 -26.28 14.03
C THR A 768 -31.92 -26.76 15.03
N GLY A 769 -32.16 -26.63 16.33
CA GLY A 769 -31.25 -27.13 17.36
C GLY A 769 -31.05 -28.65 17.30
N LEU A 770 -32.12 -29.42 17.06
CA LEU A 770 -32.05 -30.87 16.89
C LEU A 770 -31.28 -31.26 15.62
N ALA A 771 -31.43 -30.49 14.53
CA ALA A 771 -30.65 -30.70 13.32
C ALA A 771 -29.15 -30.45 13.54
N LEU A 772 -28.78 -29.44 14.35
CA LEU A 772 -27.40 -29.20 14.75
C LEU A 772 -26.84 -30.36 15.60
N CYS A 773 -27.60 -30.90 16.54
CA CYS A 773 -27.18 -32.10 17.29
C CYS A 773 -26.89 -33.27 16.32
N LYS A 774 -27.74 -33.46 15.31
CA LYS A 774 -27.58 -34.51 14.31
C LYS A 774 -26.34 -34.34 13.45
N GLN A 775 -25.98 -33.10 13.12
CA GLN A 775 -24.73 -32.79 12.41
C GLN A 775 -23.50 -33.19 13.24
N ASP A 776 -23.55 -33.08 14.56
CA ASP A 776 -22.49 -33.55 15.47
C ASP A 776 -22.49 -35.07 15.69
N GLY A 777 -23.31 -35.82 14.95
CA GLY A 777 -23.45 -37.26 15.09
C GLY A 777 -24.34 -37.70 16.25
N ASN A 778 -25.03 -36.78 16.93
CA ASN A 778 -25.98 -37.09 18.00
C ASN A 778 -27.42 -37.04 17.46
N ASP A 779 -28.15 -38.16 17.46
CA ASP A 779 -29.55 -38.19 16.98
C ASP A 779 -30.55 -38.27 18.15
N PRO A 780 -31.06 -37.13 18.65
CA PRO A 780 -31.98 -37.08 19.80
C PRO A 780 -33.41 -37.50 19.39
N LEU A 781 -33.60 -38.80 19.17
CA LEU A 781 -34.83 -39.38 18.62
C LEU A 781 -36.03 -39.24 19.57
N GLN A 782 -35.86 -39.35 20.88
CA GLN A 782 -36.97 -39.27 21.84
C GLN A 782 -37.45 -37.82 22.01
N LEU A 783 -36.52 -36.87 22.07
CA LEU A 783 -36.77 -35.45 22.15
C LEU A 783 -37.41 -34.94 20.86
N SER A 784 -36.95 -35.41 19.70
CA SER A 784 -37.54 -35.09 18.40
C SER A 784 -39.03 -35.42 18.32
N ARG A 785 -39.48 -36.51 18.96
CA ARG A 785 -40.91 -36.92 19.00
C ARG A 785 -41.77 -35.97 19.84
N ILE A 786 -41.17 -35.28 20.82
CA ILE A 786 -41.90 -34.37 21.71
C ILE A 786 -41.59 -32.89 21.45
N SER A 787 -40.72 -32.57 20.49
CA SER A 787 -40.28 -31.22 20.10
C SER A 787 -41.45 -30.25 19.90
N GLY A 788 -42.52 -30.67 19.21
CA GLY A 788 -43.72 -29.85 19.03
C GLY A 788 -44.49 -29.56 20.33
N HIS A 789 -44.47 -30.48 21.29
CA HIS A 789 -45.05 -30.25 22.62
C HIS A 789 -44.19 -29.31 23.45
N LEU A 790 -42.87 -29.46 23.37
CA LEU A 790 -41.89 -28.57 24.00
C LEU A 790 -42.04 -27.13 23.48
N GLY A 791 -42.14 -26.94 22.16
CA GLY A 791 -42.35 -25.64 21.55
C GLY A 791 -43.68 -24.98 21.99
N LYS A 792 -44.76 -25.76 22.12
CA LYS A 792 -46.04 -25.26 22.67
C LYS A 792 -45.92 -24.84 24.12
N GLN A 793 -45.21 -25.61 24.96
CA GLN A 793 -44.98 -25.22 26.36
C GLN A 793 -44.13 -23.94 26.46
N ALA A 794 -43.05 -23.85 25.68
CA ALA A 794 -42.21 -22.65 25.59
C ALA A 794 -43.03 -21.42 25.21
N TYR A 795 -43.92 -21.53 24.21
CA TYR A 795 -44.83 -20.46 23.83
C TYR A 795 -45.77 -20.03 24.97
N GLN A 796 -46.36 -20.98 25.69
CA GLN A 796 -47.27 -20.70 26.79
C GLN A 796 -46.58 -19.97 27.95
N ILE A 797 -45.33 -20.33 28.25
CA ILE A 797 -44.53 -19.64 29.26
C ILE A 797 -44.18 -18.23 28.77
N PHE A 798 -43.61 -18.14 27.55
CA PHE A 798 -43.13 -16.88 26.99
C PHE A 798 -44.25 -15.84 26.78
N SER A 799 -45.46 -16.29 26.41
CA SER A 799 -46.63 -15.40 26.27
C SER A 799 -47.06 -14.77 27.60
N LYS A 800 -46.77 -15.41 28.74
CA LYS A 800 -47.10 -14.91 30.10
C LYS A 800 -45.96 -14.13 30.76
N ASP A 801 -44.74 -14.25 30.26
CA ASP A 801 -43.52 -13.72 30.90
C ASP A 801 -43.36 -12.19 30.85
N ASP A 802 -44.03 -11.51 29.91
CA ASP A 802 -43.95 -10.04 29.74
C ASP A 802 -42.49 -9.51 29.68
N LEU A 803 -41.57 -10.28 29.09
CA LEU A 803 -40.13 -9.98 28.94
C LEU A 803 -39.31 -9.92 30.25
N ARG A 804 -39.76 -10.54 31.34
CA ARG A 804 -39.13 -10.35 32.66
C ARG A 804 -38.12 -11.44 33.02
N GLN A 805 -38.34 -12.69 32.60
CA GLN A 805 -37.57 -13.82 33.12
C GLN A 805 -36.76 -14.56 32.04
N TYR A 806 -37.24 -14.68 30.80
CA TYR A 806 -36.60 -15.52 29.78
C TYR A 806 -36.05 -14.71 28.59
N ARG A 807 -34.77 -14.30 28.69
CA ARG A 807 -34.07 -13.51 27.65
C ARG A 807 -33.33 -14.36 26.62
N TYR A 808 -33.01 -15.60 26.99
CA TYR A 808 -32.28 -16.56 26.18
C TYR A 808 -33.12 -17.82 25.96
N LEU A 809 -32.97 -18.45 24.79
CA LEU A 809 -33.77 -19.61 24.43
C LEU A 809 -33.52 -20.80 25.37
N GLY A 810 -32.28 -21.03 25.81
CA GLY A 810 -31.95 -22.11 26.74
C GLY A 810 -32.73 -22.05 28.04
N ASP A 811 -32.78 -20.88 28.68
CA ASP A 811 -33.49 -20.68 29.94
C ASP A 811 -35.00 -20.97 29.79
N LEU A 812 -35.59 -20.50 28.70
CA LEU A 812 -37.00 -20.75 28.38
C LEU A 812 -37.27 -22.24 28.16
N LEU A 813 -36.41 -22.90 27.37
CA LEU A 813 -36.57 -24.31 27.06
C LEU A 813 -36.35 -25.20 28.27
N ALA A 814 -35.42 -24.87 29.17
CA ALA A 814 -35.18 -25.63 30.39
C ALA A 814 -36.43 -25.64 31.28
N GLU A 815 -37.07 -24.48 31.45
CA GLU A 815 -38.33 -24.39 32.19
C GLU A 815 -39.48 -25.11 31.45
N ALA A 816 -39.60 -24.92 30.14
CA ALA A 816 -40.62 -25.57 29.32
C ALA A 816 -40.49 -27.10 29.37
N PHE A 817 -39.26 -27.61 29.34
CA PHE A 817 -38.94 -29.03 29.43
C PHE A 817 -39.26 -29.59 30.81
N ARG A 818 -38.89 -28.89 31.89
CA ARG A 818 -39.27 -29.26 33.26
C ARG A 818 -40.78 -29.39 33.43
N GLN A 819 -41.54 -28.36 33.02
CA GLN A 819 -43.00 -28.41 33.09
C GLN A 819 -43.61 -29.48 32.19
N LEU A 820 -42.97 -29.78 31.04
CA LEU A 820 -43.43 -30.83 30.13
C LEU A 820 -43.20 -32.22 30.73
N LEU A 821 -42.03 -32.48 31.32
CA LEU A 821 -41.73 -33.74 32.01
C LEU A 821 -42.68 -34.00 33.17
N GLU A 822 -42.96 -32.97 33.99
CA GLU A 822 -43.94 -33.05 35.09
C GLU A 822 -45.35 -33.41 34.58
N LYS A 823 -45.77 -32.82 33.44
CA LYS A 823 -47.08 -33.10 32.83
C LYS A 823 -47.17 -34.48 32.18
N MET A 824 -46.09 -34.92 31.54
CA MET A 824 -46.02 -36.22 30.86
C MET A 824 -45.90 -37.39 31.84
N ASN A 825 -45.29 -37.16 33.00
CA ASN A 825 -44.97 -38.16 34.02
C ASN A 825 -44.41 -39.47 33.42
N PRO A 826 -43.31 -39.40 32.64
CA PRO A 826 -42.75 -40.56 31.94
C PRO A 826 -42.13 -41.57 32.93
N LYS A 827 -41.96 -42.82 32.48
CA LYS A 827 -41.21 -43.83 33.25
C LYS A 827 -39.77 -43.39 33.48
N GLU A 828 -39.14 -43.84 34.55
CA GLU A 828 -37.80 -43.41 34.98
C GLU A 828 -36.73 -43.51 33.86
N ASP A 829 -36.68 -44.65 33.15
CA ASP A 829 -35.76 -44.84 32.01
C ASP A 829 -36.01 -43.85 30.86
N GLN A 830 -37.28 -43.54 30.59
CA GLN A 830 -37.68 -42.61 29.54
C GLN A 830 -37.41 -41.15 29.96
N ALA A 831 -37.61 -40.81 31.23
CA ALA A 831 -37.29 -39.50 31.79
C ALA A 831 -35.77 -39.23 31.69
N LYS A 832 -34.96 -40.24 32.01
CA LYS A 832 -33.49 -40.16 31.92
C LYS A 832 -33.04 -39.94 30.47
N ALA A 833 -33.51 -40.74 29.53
CA ALA A 833 -33.18 -40.60 28.10
C ALA A 833 -33.57 -39.21 27.54
N LEU A 834 -34.77 -38.72 27.88
CA LEU A 834 -35.20 -37.38 27.45
C LEU A 834 -34.33 -36.27 28.05
N THR A 835 -33.87 -36.42 29.29
CA THR A 835 -33.01 -35.44 29.96
C THR A 835 -31.62 -35.39 29.34
N GLU A 836 -31.04 -36.55 29.01
CA GLU A 836 -29.76 -36.65 28.30
C GLU A 836 -29.85 -36.04 26.90
N GLU A 837 -30.90 -36.35 26.13
CA GLU A 837 -31.12 -35.75 24.81
C GLU A 837 -31.41 -34.24 24.88
N PHE A 838 -32.11 -33.78 25.93
CA PHE A 838 -32.38 -32.35 26.14
C PHE A 838 -31.12 -31.56 26.44
N ALA A 839 -30.17 -32.13 27.19
CA ALA A 839 -28.88 -31.49 27.45
C ALA A 839 -28.12 -31.16 26.15
N LEU A 840 -28.17 -32.07 25.17
CA LEU A 840 -27.56 -31.87 23.84
C LEU A 840 -28.22 -30.70 23.09
N LEU A 841 -29.55 -30.61 23.12
CA LEU A 841 -30.26 -29.47 22.53
C LEU A 841 -29.93 -28.17 23.26
N GLN A 842 -29.93 -28.19 24.59
CA GLN A 842 -29.67 -27.03 25.44
C GLN A 842 -28.29 -26.44 25.16
N GLU A 843 -27.26 -27.27 25.03
CA GLU A 843 -25.90 -26.85 24.68
C GLU A 843 -25.87 -26.02 23.38
N LYS A 844 -26.71 -26.36 22.39
CA LYS A 844 -26.74 -25.66 21.09
C LYS A 844 -27.47 -24.34 21.08
N VAL A 845 -28.44 -24.15 21.99
CA VAL A 845 -29.34 -22.99 21.94
C VAL A 845 -29.29 -22.10 23.18
N GLN A 846 -28.46 -22.44 24.17
CA GLN A 846 -28.42 -21.74 25.46
C GLN A 846 -28.15 -20.24 25.34
N ASP A 847 -27.26 -19.84 24.43
CA ASP A 847 -26.82 -18.45 24.31
C ASP A 847 -27.63 -17.65 23.27
N LEU A 848 -28.66 -18.25 22.65
CA LEU A 848 -29.44 -17.56 21.63
C LEU A 848 -30.39 -16.53 22.27
N PRO A 849 -30.18 -15.22 22.05
CA PRO A 849 -31.08 -14.20 22.58
C PRO A 849 -32.41 -14.22 21.84
N ILE A 850 -33.51 -14.16 22.59
CA ILE A 850 -34.87 -14.10 22.05
C ILE A 850 -35.56 -12.81 22.49
N VAL A 851 -36.15 -12.11 21.52
CA VAL A 851 -36.80 -10.82 21.70
C VAL A 851 -38.30 -10.97 21.44
N ARG A 852 -39.10 -10.57 22.43
CA ARG A 852 -40.55 -10.33 22.26
C ARG A 852 -40.73 -8.89 21.84
N THR A 853 -41.49 -8.66 20.77
CA THR A 853 -41.76 -7.31 20.30
C THR A 853 -43.26 -7.11 20.11
N ALA A 854 -43.70 -5.86 20.19
CA ALA A 854 -45.09 -5.53 19.88
C ALA A 854 -45.45 -5.96 18.44
N VAL A 855 -44.51 -5.80 17.51
CA VAL A 855 -44.71 -6.05 16.08
C VAL A 855 -44.79 -7.54 15.77
N PHE A 856 -43.79 -8.33 16.18
CA PHE A 856 -43.66 -9.73 15.75
C PHE A 856 -44.37 -10.71 16.70
N PHE A 857 -44.55 -10.37 17.97
CA PHE A 857 -45.16 -11.26 18.96
C PHE A 857 -46.53 -10.77 19.43
N ASP A 858 -46.64 -9.61 20.07
CA ASP A 858 -47.87 -9.23 20.79
C ASP A 858 -49.05 -8.92 19.89
N ASN A 859 -48.83 -8.25 18.77
CA ASN A 859 -49.89 -7.94 17.81
C ASN A 859 -50.39 -9.21 17.12
N ALA A 860 -49.47 -10.08 16.69
CA ALA A 860 -49.80 -11.37 16.11
C ALA A 860 -50.57 -12.25 17.12
N HIS A 861 -50.06 -12.42 18.35
CA HIS A 861 -50.73 -13.18 19.40
C HIS A 861 -52.14 -12.64 19.74
N ARG A 862 -52.32 -11.31 19.69
CA ARG A 862 -53.64 -10.68 19.90
C ARG A 862 -54.62 -10.95 18.75
N GLN A 863 -54.13 -11.01 17.52
CA GLN A 863 -54.95 -11.33 16.34
C GLN A 863 -55.32 -12.82 16.30
N GLU A 864 -54.34 -13.70 16.54
CA GLU A 864 -54.51 -15.15 16.55
C GLU A 864 -53.62 -15.76 17.65
N LYS A 865 -54.26 -16.38 18.66
CA LYS A 865 -53.54 -17.02 19.76
C LYS A 865 -52.63 -18.13 19.22
N GLY A 866 -51.33 -18.03 19.51
CA GLY A 866 -50.34 -19.00 19.03
C GLY A 866 -49.52 -18.51 17.83
N SER A 867 -49.90 -17.42 17.18
CA SER A 867 -49.24 -16.94 15.94
C SER A 867 -48.01 -16.05 16.17
N GLY A 868 -47.81 -15.54 17.39
CA GLY A 868 -46.66 -14.69 17.73
C GLY A 868 -45.31 -15.36 17.46
N LYS A 869 -44.37 -14.60 16.89
CA LYS A 869 -43.00 -15.06 16.59
C LYS A 869 -41.97 -14.29 17.39
N VAL A 870 -40.84 -14.93 17.67
CA VAL A 870 -39.71 -14.30 18.36
C VAL A 870 -38.70 -13.77 17.36
N LEU A 871 -38.12 -12.62 17.69
CA LEU A 871 -37.02 -12.05 16.95
C LEU A 871 -35.70 -12.51 17.60
N ALA A 872 -34.78 -13.04 16.80
CA ALA A 872 -33.42 -13.34 17.22
C ALA A 872 -32.44 -12.52 16.38
N ILE A 873 -31.47 -11.88 17.04
CA ILE A 873 -30.39 -11.14 16.37
C ILE A 873 -29.09 -11.64 16.97
N ALA A 874 -28.24 -12.22 16.13
CA ALA A 874 -26.89 -12.59 16.53
C ALA A 874 -25.91 -11.56 15.96
N VAL A 875 -24.79 -11.36 16.65
CA VAL A 875 -23.67 -10.59 16.13
C VAL A 875 -22.71 -11.59 15.50
N ASN A 876 -22.45 -11.49 14.20
CA ASN A 876 -21.39 -12.24 13.57
C ASN A 876 -20.04 -11.60 13.97
N PRO A 877 -19.24 -12.27 14.82
CA PRO A 877 -18.00 -11.72 15.28
C PRO A 877 -16.97 -11.61 14.14
N THR A 878 -16.97 -12.42 13.11
CA THR A 878 -15.94 -12.26 12.05
C THR A 878 -16.28 -11.09 11.12
N ALA A 879 -17.56 -10.80 10.90
CA ALA A 879 -18.01 -9.72 10.02
C ALA A 879 -18.05 -8.32 10.68
N CYS A 880 -18.21 -8.23 11.99
CA CYS A 880 -18.40 -6.96 12.69
C CYS A 880 -17.12 -6.11 12.73
N SER A 881 -17.17 -4.90 12.17
CA SER A 881 -16.06 -3.93 12.22
C SER A 881 -15.94 -3.15 13.54
N GLY A 882 -16.96 -3.22 14.41
CA GLY A 882 -17.00 -2.41 15.64
C GLY A 882 -17.29 -0.92 15.41
N CYS A 883 -17.85 -0.52 14.26
CA CYS A 883 -18.15 0.88 13.92
C CYS A 883 -19.23 1.58 14.77
N ALA A 884 -19.92 0.84 15.64
CA ALA A 884 -21.00 1.32 16.52
C ALA A 884 -22.22 1.97 15.81
N THR A 885 -22.31 1.98 14.47
CA THR A 885 -23.47 2.52 13.73
C THR A 885 -24.79 1.93 14.22
N CYS A 886 -24.81 0.62 14.44
CA CYS A 886 -25.98 -0.11 14.95
C CYS A 886 -26.41 0.33 16.37
N VAL A 887 -25.45 0.73 17.21
CA VAL A 887 -25.70 1.23 18.57
C VAL A 887 -26.19 2.68 18.52
N ASN A 888 -25.53 3.53 17.73
CA ASN A 888 -25.85 4.95 17.63
C ASN A 888 -27.23 5.23 17.01
N ILE A 889 -27.71 4.34 16.13
CA ILE A 889 -29.04 4.45 15.54
C ILE A 889 -30.14 3.80 16.37
N CYS A 890 -29.76 3.04 17.40
CA CYS A 890 -30.73 2.45 18.32
C CYS A 890 -31.40 3.60 19.10
N PRO A 891 -32.74 3.68 19.15
CA PRO A 891 -33.43 4.71 19.93
C PRO A 891 -32.94 4.74 21.38
N GLU A 892 -32.82 5.90 22.03
CA GLU A 892 -32.24 6.04 23.40
C GLU A 892 -32.93 5.20 24.50
N ALA A 893 -34.13 4.68 24.25
CA ALA A 893 -34.86 3.77 25.13
C ALA A 893 -34.61 2.27 24.84
N ALA A 894 -33.81 1.93 23.82
CA ALA A 894 -33.62 0.61 23.23
C ALA A 894 -32.17 0.09 23.34
#